data_AF-A0A318I1R9-F1
#
_entry.id   AF-A0A318I1R9-F1
#
_cell.length_a   1.000
_cell.length_b   1.000
_cell.length_c   1.000
_cell.angle_alpha   90.00
_cell.angle_beta   90.00
_cell.angle_gamma   90.00
#
_symmetry.space_group_name_H-M   'P 1'
#
loop_
_entity.id
_entity.type
_entity.pdbx_description
1 polymer ?
#
loop_
_entity_poly.entity_id
_entity_poly.type
_entity_poly.pdbx_seq_one_letter_code
_entity_poly.pdbx_strand_id
1 'polypeptide(L)'
;MDILLKPDTLSLLGNIKHLIIASEVEVSLRLVLASTDTTILEHGYTPDVDNRINIDLTEALSPQFEFVLLDSDTPYRQIGISRKFVAELFTDGERATSLEFTVVRAGVDHFAESANSFLLANFLTWQPNTKAVTYHTPEFLTYYAASDCVVCCEAYVDINGELEMKKLTLGALRGGMAWTIPVQYAIIARWLNQNPTYYDIYIENTEGMRLTYVQRYYPTDIRSEQETWVLFENSLGGIDTFRAFGHASRIAKHTHNVAEIEGVSTEYRVDTTREFKKYTGHLDRRERQWLLDFFPSLVKYVYIDTYLRRIVLTDSEVTYAEHELPTGYSFTYKYADAKPYLNLPRTEPVHELNISVPLSESFTLAPRLVEFPAQQLSEGALFPVQSPYANEWRTTSVAALTAYITRAIVAGYKNDGAVGHTHANIGTLDALSQMGQYLLLNAKKIAAGQADVADTAKALEEKSADWQKILRKDIPDVANALLTLAEGLKVDKLLESVDFDPINEAGFGLGRGVSGRWKLSIPDLVVWGKATFNELEKRKLSFVGGNMVFSSSGSKIVKVQKLDAYGLITTDETQCRVYRCFFFQDDGTTATTNLWEKDDQARCQTFNVRNDVYRNVANKNYWRRVMAVGEDYIDLSREDCEAGSDAPAIGDTLVQMGHRTKPERQSMIQILVSGDDAPAIIWYAGINGYTLEGKRTAIVSPTRVEFNTQLFRLVSGSGAKVAMVADRGYWRQTETYAYYDRVSHDGSLWLCVAPEGKKVTSEPKLGNDEWQRQVNRGEKGERGEPALELRLDIVRGDIFYREGQGFVAKLKVTVMKGDADLTTSFHPSQMVWSRESEDADDDKEWTAKHRDRTDCVEITTDDLTEGNTAIVFTLYNIDGTVHASHAVEFPQ
;
A
#
# COMPACT_ATOMS: atom_id res chain seq x y z
N MET A 1 -43.59 37.60 -31.86
CA MET A 1 -42.61 36.58 -31.42
C MET A 1 -43.34 35.24 -31.36
N ASP A 2 -42.86 34.22 -32.09
CA ASP A 2 -43.43 32.87 -32.09
C ASP A 2 -42.37 31.82 -31.71
N ILE A 3 -42.71 30.89 -30.83
CA ILE A 3 -41.79 29.83 -30.36
C ILE A 3 -41.95 28.62 -31.27
N LEU A 4 -40.92 28.32 -32.06
CA LEU A 4 -40.90 27.22 -33.04
C LEU A 4 -40.44 25.90 -32.42
N LEU A 5 -39.46 25.96 -31.53
CA LEU A 5 -38.93 24.81 -30.78
C LEU A 5 -38.63 25.23 -29.35
N LYS A 6 -38.91 24.34 -28.40
CA LYS A 6 -38.64 24.57 -26.98
C LYS A 6 -38.25 23.26 -26.28
N PRO A 7 -37.60 23.33 -25.11
CA PRO A 7 -37.42 22.19 -24.23
C PRO A 7 -38.74 21.50 -23.89
N ASP A 8 -38.70 20.17 -23.78
CA ASP A 8 -39.83 19.39 -23.29
C ASP A 8 -40.02 19.64 -21.78
N THR A 9 -41.21 19.39 -21.25
CA THR A 9 -41.53 19.55 -19.81
C THR A 9 -40.56 18.81 -18.90
N LEU A 10 -40.03 17.68 -19.36
CA LEU A 10 -38.92 16.95 -18.77
C LEU A 10 -37.89 16.69 -19.87
N SER A 11 -36.66 17.16 -19.66
CA SER A 11 -35.56 17.03 -20.62
C SER A 11 -34.31 16.45 -19.94
N LEU A 12 -33.50 15.72 -20.69
CA LEU A 12 -32.14 15.34 -20.29
C LEU A 12 -31.20 16.48 -20.73
N LEU A 13 -30.29 16.92 -19.86
CA LEU A 13 -29.39 18.04 -20.15
C LEU A 13 -28.60 17.84 -21.45
N GLY A 14 -28.05 16.65 -21.69
CA GLY A 14 -27.28 16.32 -22.90
C GLY A 14 -28.14 16.13 -24.16
N ASN A 15 -29.46 16.09 -24.04
CA ASN A 15 -30.40 15.94 -25.15
C ASN A 15 -31.45 17.06 -25.18
N ILE A 16 -31.21 18.17 -24.48
CA ILE A 16 -32.19 19.25 -24.37
C ILE A 16 -32.37 19.92 -25.73
N LYS A 17 -33.63 20.14 -26.11
CA LYS A 17 -33.94 20.86 -27.35
C LYS A 17 -33.53 22.32 -27.20
N HIS A 18 -32.91 22.86 -28.26
CA HIS A 18 -32.66 24.28 -28.37
C HIS A 18 -33.97 25.07 -28.35
N LEU A 19 -33.90 26.32 -27.90
CA LEU A 19 -35.01 27.25 -27.98
C LEU A 19 -34.91 28.00 -29.32
N ILE A 20 -35.82 27.70 -30.26
CA ILE A 20 -35.87 28.35 -31.56
C ILE A 20 -37.08 29.28 -31.61
N ILE A 21 -36.81 30.56 -31.84
CA ILE A 21 -37.82 31.63 -31.80
C ILE A 21 -37.81 32.35 -33.15
N ALA A 22 -39.00 32.60 -33.71
CA ALA A 22 -39.20 33.50 -34.83
C ALA A 22 -39.54 34.90 -34.32
N SER A 23 -38.73 35.90 -34.69
CA SER A 23 -38.92 37.28 -34.29
C SER A 23 -38.27 38.23 -35.29
N GLU A 24 -38.92 39.36 -35.57
CA GLU A 24 -38.35 40.46 -36.38
C GLU A 24 -37.57 41.47 -35.53
N VAL A 25 -37.68 41.36 -34.20
CA VAL A 25 -37.05 42.25 -33.21
C VAL A 25 -36.24 41.43 -32.21
N GLU A 26 -35.34 42.11 -31.49
CA GLU A 26 -34.56 41.51 -30.41
C GLU A 26 -35.45 40.89 -29.32
N VAL A 27 -35.08 39.70 -28.86
CA VAL A 27 -35.77 38.98 -27.79
C VAL A 27 -34.81 38.80 -26.62
N SER A 28 -35.23 39.20 -25.43
CA SER A 28 -34.51 38.95 -24.20
C SER A 28 -34.97 37.64 -23.57
N LEU A 29 -34.01 36.79 -23.22
CA LEU A 29 -34.22 35.59 -22.43
C LEU A 29 -33.69 35.82 -21.02
N ARG A 30 -34.56 35.61 -20.03
CA ARG A 30 -34.18 35.47 -18.62
C ARG A 30 -34.44 34.04 -18.17
N LEU A 31 -33.38 33.32 -17.81
CA LEU A 31 -33.45 31.96 -17.31
C LEU A 31 -33.36 31.97 -15.78
N VAL A 32 -34.37 31.43 -15.12
CA VAL A 32 -34.52 31.45 -13.66
C VAL A 32 -34.55 30.04 -13.09
N LEU A 33 -33.83 29.82 -11.99
CA LEU A 33 -33.92 28.59 -11.20
C LEU A 33 -35.17 28.62 -10.32
N ALA A 34 -36.15 27.76 -10.58
CA ALA A 34 -37.46 27.83 -9.93
C ALA A 34 -37.43 27.58 -8.41
N SER A 35 -36.43 26.87 -7.89
CA SER A 35 -36.32 26.58 -6.45
C SER A 35 -35.89 27.78 -5.61
N THR A 36 -35.15 28.73 -6.18
CA THR A 36 -34.55 29.86 -5.47
C THR A 36 -34.91 31.21 -6.07
N ASP A 37 -35.69 31.23 -7.16
CA ASP A 37 -36.03 32.42 -7.95
C ASP A 37 -34.79 33.23 -8.39
N THR A 38 -33.68 32.52 -8.63
CA THR A 38 -32.39 33.12 -8.98
C THR A 38 -32.24 33.16 -10.48
N THR A 39 -31.97 34.34 -11.03
CA THR A 39 -31.60 34.50 -12.45
C THR A 39 -30.21 33.88 -12.70
N ILE A 40 -30.14 32.90 -13.60
CA ILE A 40 -28.90 32.22 -14.01
C ILE A 40 -28.29 32.91 -15.23
N LEU A 41 -29.14 33.33 -16.16
CA LEU A 41 -28.75 33.98 -17.40
C LEU A 41 -29.80 35.04 -17.72
N GLU A 42 -29.36 36.22 -18.13
CA GLU A 42 -30.20 37.22 -18.75
C GLU A 42 -29.44 37.81 -19.94
N HIS A 43 -29.98 37.65 -21.13
CA HIS A 43 -29.30 38.04 -22.37
C HIS A 43 -30.29 38.40 -23.48
N GLY A 44 -29.96 39.44 -24.25
CA GLY A 44 -30.68 39.86 -25.45
C GLY A 44 -30.13 39.14 -26.69
N TYR A 45 -31.02 38.64 -27.54
CA TYR A 45 -30.66 37.91 -28.75
C TYR A 45 -31.23 38.60 -29.98
N THR A 46 -30.36 38.96 -30.92
CA THR A 46 -30.75 39.55 -32.20
C THR A 46 -31.13 38.43 -33.20
N PRO A 47 -32.24 38.57 -33.94
CA PRO A 47 -32.60 37.65 -35.01
C PRO A 47 -31.55 37.59 -36.13
N ASP A 48 -31.41 36.42 -36.74
CA ASP A 48 -30.59 36.22 -37.93
C ASP A 48 -31.27 36.76 -39.21
N VAL A 49 -30.65 36.50 -40.37
CA VAL A 49 -31.16 36.93 -41.69
C VAL A 49 -32.52 36.33 -42.06
N ASP A 50 -32.92 35.22 -41.42
CA ASP A 50 -34.20 34.54 -41.63
C ASP A 50 -35.21 34.87 -40.51
N ASN A 51 -34.95 35.91 -39.71
CA ASN A 51 -35.74 36.31 -38.54
C ASN A 51 -35.85 35.20 -37.48
N ARG A 52 -34.78 34.43 -37.28
CA ARG A 52 -34.71 33.34 -36.30
C ARG A 52 -33.66 33.59 -35.23
N ILE A 53 -33.96 33.14 -34.02
CA ILE A 53 -33.05 33.11 -32.89
C ILE A 53 -32.94 31.65 -32.45
N ASN A 54 -31.71 31.15 -32.34
CA ASN A 54 -31.41 29.81 -31.86
C ASN A 54 -30.59 29.91 -30.57
N ILE A 55 -31.17 29.50 -29.45
CA ILE A 55 -30.55 29.56 -28.14
C ILE A 55 -30.28 28.14 -27.64
N ASP A 56 -29.00 27.82 -27.49
CA ASP A 56 -28.57 26.64 -26.75
C ASP A 56 -28.50 26.96 -25.25
N LEU A 57 -29.22 26.18 -24.45
CA LEU A 57 -29.29 26.35 -23.00
C LEU A 57 -28.24 25.52 -22.26
N THR A 58 -27.54 24.62 -22.95
CA THR A 58 -26.67 23.60 -22.34
C THR A 58 -25.54 24.23 -21.53
N GLU A 59 -24.85 25.25 -22.06
CA GLU A 59 -23.75 25.92 -21.36
C GLU A 59 -24.22 26.71 -20.13
N ALA A 60 -25.41 27.31 -20.19
CA ALA A 60 -25.99 28.05 -19.06
C ALA A 60 -26.50 27.12 -17.95
N LEU A 61 -27.04 25.96 -18.35
CA LEU A 61 -27.62 24.97 -17.45
C LEU A 61 -26.57 24.07 -16.79
N SER A 62 -25.52 23.66 -17.52
CA SER A 62 -24.54 22.67 -17.05
C SER A 62 -23.91 22.99 -15.69
N PRO A 63 -23.46 24.24 -15.39
CA PRO A 63 -22.87 24.58 -14.10
C PRO A 63 -23.83 24.51 -12.91
N GLN A 64 -25.14 24.40 -13.17
CA GLN A 64 -26.17 24.35 -12.14
C GLN A 64 -26.35 22.95 -11.56
N PHE A 65 -25.76 21.92 -12.16
CA PHE A 65 -25.92 20.54 -11.71
C PHE A 65 -24.70 20.01 -10.98
N GLU A 66 -24.95 19.19 -9.97
CA GLU A 66 -23.93 18.49 -9.20
C GLU A 66 -24.46 17.15 -8.71
N PHE A 67 -23.60 16.13 -8.67
CA PHE A 67 -23.89 14.87 -8.00
C PHE A 67 -23.31 14.92 -6.60
N VAL A 68 -24.11 14.60 -5.59
CA VAL A 68 -23.67 14.59 -4.19
C VAL A 68 -23.59 13.15 -3.70
N LEU A 69 -22.37 12.65 -3.48
CA LEU A 69 -22.18 11.33 -2.91
C LEU A 69 -22.18 11.40 -1.38
N LEU A 70 -23.16 10.74 -0.75
CA LEU A 70 -23.25 10.62 0.71
C LEU A 70 -22.91 9.19 1.15
N ASP A 71 -22.19 9.09 2.28
CA ASP A 71 -22.00 7.84 2.99
C ASP A 71 -23.25 7.54 3.82
N SER A 72 -24.24 6.90 3.19
CA SER A 72 -25.52 6.53 3.78
C SER A 72 -25.85 5.07 3.46
N ASP A 73 -26.52 4.40 4.39
CA ASP A 73 -27.04 3.04 4.22
C ASP A 73 -28.54 3.00 3.83
N THR A 74 -29.12 4.16 3.51
CA THR A 74 -30.53 4.29 3.07
C THR A 74 -30.66 5.18 1.84
N PRO A 75 -31.73 5.03 1.03
CA PRO A 75 -31.96 5.89 -0.12
C PRO A 75 -32.05 7.37 0.25
N TYR A 76 -31.34 8.23 -0.49
CA TYR A 76 -31.31 9.66 -0.25
C TYR A 76 -31.54 10.47 -1.53
N ARG A 77 -32.04 11.70 -1.36
CA ARG A 77 -32.44 12.57 -2.48
C ARG A 77 -31.23 13.26 -3.10
N GLN A 78 -31.15 13.22 -4.42
CA GLN A 78 -30.18 13.97 -5.23
C GLN A 78 -30.79 15.28 -5.73
N ILE A 79 -30.62 16.36 -4.96
CA ILE A 79 -31.18 17.68 -5.31
C ILE A 79 -30.42 18.29 -6.50
N GLY A 80 -29.10 18.05 -6.59
CA GLY A 80 -28.24 18.67 -7.58
C GLY A 80 -28.37 18.11 -9.00
N ILE A 81 -28.95 16.91 -9.19
CA ILE A 81 -29.04 16.27 -10.52
C ILE A 81 -30.37 16.52 -11.25
N SER A 82 -31.41 16.98 -10.55
CA SER A 82 -32.69 17.34 -11.18
C SER A 82 -33.16 18.69 -10.67
N ARG A 83 -33.34 19.62 -11.61
CA ARG A 83 -33.71 21.01 -11.31
C ARG A 83 -34.81 21.50 -12.23
N LYS A 84 -35.61 22.42 -11.71
CA LYS A 84 -36.69 23.09 -12.44
C LYS A 84 -36.27 24.49 -12.83
N PHE A 85 -36.54 24.87 -14.07
CA PHE A 85 -36.19 26.16 -14.63
C PHE A 85 -37.41 26.82 -15.25
N VAL A 86 -37.39 28.14 -15.27
CA VAL A 86 -38.34 28.98 -16.00
C VAL A 86 -37.55 29.84 -16.98
N ALA A 87 -37.84 29.70 -18.27
CA ALA A 87 -37.35 30.60 -19.30
C ALA A 87 -38.41 31.67 -19.55
N GLU A 88 -38.09 32.93 -19.24
CA GLU A 88 -38.93 34.10 -19.48
C GLU A 88 -38.43 34.79 -20.75
N LEU A 89 -39.27 34.84 -21.77
CA LEU A 89 -38.99 35.49 -23.05
C LEU A 89 -39.80 36.78 -23.17
N PHE A 90 -39.15 37.90 -23.48
CA PHE A 90 -39.83 39.18 -23.66
C PHE A 90 -39.16 40.03 -24.73
N THR A 91 -39.99 40.80 -25.44
CA THR A 91 -39.59 41.88 -26.34
C THR A 91 -39.90 43.21 -25.66
N ASP A 92 -39.28 44.29 -26.13
CA ASP A 92 -39.37 45.59 -25.48
C ASP A 92 -40.84 46.10 -25.44
N GLY A 93 -41.41 46.24 -24.24
CA GLY A 93 -42.79 46.69 -24.01
C GLY A 93 -43.88 45.60 -24.06
N GLU A 94 -43.54 44.33 -24.30
CA GLU A 94 -44.49 43.22 -24.27
C GLU A 94 -44.45 42.43 -22.94
N ARG A 95 -45.51 41.66 -22.67
CA ARG A 95 -45.59 40.79 -21.49
C ARG A 95 -44.74 39.54 -21.70
N ALA A 96 -43.94 39.17 -20.71
CA ALA A 96 -43.08 37.99 -20.78
C ALA A 96 -43.88 36.69 -20.97
N THR A 97 -43.40 35.84 -21.87
CA THR A 97 -43.86 34.46 -22.08
C THR A 97 -42.99 33.52 -21.25
N SER A 98 -43.58 32.84 -20.28
CA SER A 98 -42.86 31.93 -19.38
C SER A 98 -42.99 30.47 -19.82
N LEU A 99 -41.86 29.78 -19.89
CA LEU A 99 -41.76 28.34 -20.17
C LEU A 99 -41.15 27.63 -18.96
N GLU A 100 -41.94 26.81 -18.26
CA GLU A 100 -41.42 25.95 -17.18
C GLU A 100 -41.02 24.58 -17.72
N PHE A 101 -39.84 24.11 -17.32
CA PHE A 101 -39.34 22.78 -17.67
C PHE A 101 -38.43 22.22 -16.57
N THR A 102 -38.39 20.89 -16.45
CA THR A 102 -37.49 20.16 -15.54
C THR A 102 -36.36 19.56 -16.36
N VAL A 103 -35.14 19.70 -15.86
CA VAL A 103 -33.96 19.12 -16.51
C VAL A 103 -33.29 18.16 -15.54
N VAL A 104 -32.93 16.99 -16.05
CA VAL A 104 -32.13 15.98 -15.35
C VAL A 104 -30.72 15.99 -15.96
N ARG A 105 -29.69 15.97 -15.12
CA ARG A 105 -28.28 15.90 -15.53
C ARG A 105 -27.99 14.52 -16.12
N ALA A 106 -28.36 14.31 -17.36
CA ALA A 106 -28.19 13.07 -18.09
C ALA A 106 -28.05 13.37 -19.58
N GLY A 107 -27.47 12.45 -20.33
CA GLY A 107 -27.38 12.49 -21.78
C GLY A 107 -27.20 11.10 -22.35
N VAL A 108 -27.85 10.85 -23.48
CA VAL A 108 -27.77 9.58 -24.22
C VAL A 108 -27.47 9.91 -25.67
N ASP A 109 -26.45 9.28 -26.24
CA ASP A 109 -26.17 9.47 -27.67
C ASP A 109 -27.31 8.87 -28.53
N HIS A 110 -27.66 9.54 -29.62
CA HIS A 110 -28.80 9.18 -30.47
C HIS A 110 -30.12 8.91 -29.71
N PHE A 111 -30.47 9.78 -28.76
CA PHE A 111 -31.68 9.65 -27.95
C PHE A 111 -32.97 9.79 -28.78
N ALA A 112 -33.68 8.67 -28.99
CA ALA A 112 -34.88 8.60 -29.85
C ALA A 112 -36.22 8.58 -29.07
N GLU A 113 -36.19 8.30 -27.77
CA GLU A 113 -37.39 8.21 -26.92
C GLU A 113 -37.65 9.51 -26.15
N SER A 114 -38.78 9.59 -25.44
CA SER A 114 -39.03 10.71 -24.52
C SER A 114 -38.24 10.54 -23.21
N ALA A 115 -37.76 11.64 -22.62
CA ALA A 115 -37.08 11.61 -21.32
C ALA A 115 -37.92 10.92 -20.24
N ASN A 116 -39.24 11.14 -20.23
CA ASN A 116 -40.14 10.52 -19.25
C ASN A 116 -40.20 8.99 -19.38
N SER A 117 -40.33 8.46 -20.60
CA SER A 117 -40.35 7.01 -20.84
C SER A 117 -39.02 6.37 -20.44
N PHE A 118 -37.91 6.99 -20.84
CA PHE A 118 -36.58 6.49 -20.54
C PHE A 118 -36.30 6.46 -19.03
N LEU A 119 -36.54 7.58 -18.33
CA LEU A 119 -36.27 7.69 -16.89
C LEU A 119 -37.17 6.78 -16.05
N LEU A 120 -38.40 6.50 -16.49
CA LEU A 120 -39.31 5.59 -15.80
C LEU A 120 -38.82 4.13 -15.82
N ALA A 121 -38.23 3.69 -16.93
CA ALA A 121 -37.83 2.30 -17.13
C ALA A 121 -36.38 1.99 -16.71
N ASN A 122 -35.55 3.01 -16.50
CA ASN A 122 -34.10 2.84 -16.36
C ASN A 122 -33.55 3.44 -15.07
N PHE A 123 -32.66 2.68 -14.43
CA PHE A 123 -31.67 3.26 -13.53
C PHE A 123 -30.68 4.11 -14.33
N LEU A 124 -30.16 5.19 -13.72
CA LEU A 124 -29.15 6.07 -14.30
C LEU A 124 -27.76 5.43 -14.20
N THR A 125 -27.59 4.26 -14.82
CA THR A 125 -26.38 3.45 -14.79
C THR A 125 -26.14 2.76 -16.13
N TRP A 126 -24.87 2.64 -16.53
CA TRP A 126 -24.46 1.80 -17.66
C TRP A 126 -23.93 0.44 -17.22
N GLN A 127 -23.97 0.15 -15.91
CA GLN A 127 -23.49 -1.11 -15.36
C GLN A 127 -24.20 -2.32 -16.01
N PRO A 128 -23.52 -3.47 -16.11
CA PRO A 128 -24.17 -4.70 -16.52
C PRO A 128 -25.26 -5.07 -15.52
N ASN A 129 -26.39 -5.57 -16.02
CA ASN A 129 -27.54 -5.98 -15.19
C ASN A 129 -27.20 -7.12 -14.21
N THR A 130 -26.05 -7.77 -14.36
CA THR A 130 -25.54 -8.77 -13.42
C THR A 130 -24.09 -8.45 -13.15
N LYS A 131 -23.78 -8.09 -11.91
CA LYS A 131 -22.48 -7.55 -11.53
C LYS A 131 -21.86 -8.27 -10.35
N ALA A 132 -20.60 -8.64 -10.51
CA ALA A 132 -19.77 -9.22 -9.47
C ALA A 132 -19.27 -8.13 -8.51
N VAL A 133 -19.55 -8.27 -7.22
CA VAL A 133 -19.13 -7.33 -6.16
C VAL A 133 -18.33 -8.06 -5.10
N THR A 134 -17.55 -7.34 -4.29
CA THR A 134 -17.03 -7.90 -3.03
C THR A 134 -17.96 -7.54 -1.88
N TYR A 135 -17.69 -8.05 -0.68
CA TYR A 135 -18.47 -7.70 0.51
C TYR A 135 -18.49 -6.17 0.78
N HIS A 136 -17.38 -5.48 0.48
CA HIS A 136 -17.19 -4.07 0.81
C HIS A 136 -17.21 -3.12 -0.40
N THR A 137 -17.36 -3.61 -1.63
CA THR A 137 -17.39 -2.76 -2.82
C THR A 137 -18.57 -1.77 -2.73
N PRO A 138 -18.32 -0.45 -2.74
CA PRO A 138 -19.40 0.53 -2.73
C PRO A 138 -20.21 0.45 -4.02
N GLU A 139 -21.52 0.29 -3.90
CA GLU A 139 -22.43 0.20 -5.05
C GLU A 139 -23.64 1.08 -4.84
N PHE A 140 -24.01 1.81 -5.89
CA PHE A 140 -25.10 2.77 -5.88
C PHE A 140 -25.92 2.64 -7.16
N LEU A 141 -27.22 2.83 -7.04
CA LEU A 141 -28.11 3.04 -8.17
C LEU A 141 -28.77 4.40 -8.04
N THR A 142 -28.74 5.19 -9.09
CA THR A 142 -29.48 6.45 -9.15
C THR A 142 -30.73 6.26 -9.99
N TYR A 143 -31.85 6.80 -9.54
CA TYR A 143 -33.14 6.68 -10.22
C TYR A 143 -33.91 8.00 -10.15
N TYR A 144 -34.50 8.42 -11.27
CA TYR A 144 -35.45 9.53 -11.31
C TYR A 144 -36.88 8.98 -11.16
N ALA A 145 -37.49 9.22 -10.01
CA ALA A 145 -38.86 8.79 -9.76
C ALA A 145 -39.83 9.71 -10.49
N ALA A 146 -40.37 9.28 -11.64
CA ALA A 146 -41.39 10.05 -12.37
C ALA A 146 -42.73 10.14 -11.59
N SER A 147 -43.02 9.14 -10.77
CA SER A 147 -44.16 9.08 -9.85
C SER A 147 -43.73 8.45 -8.51
N ASP A 148 -44.57 8.55 -7.49
CA ASP A 148 -44.31 7.91 -6.20
C ASP A 148 -44.15 6.39 -6.39
N CYS A 149 -43.05 5.84 -5.90
CA CYS A 149 -42.66 4.44 -6.12
C CYS A 149 -41.85 3.89 -4.95
N VAL A 150 -41.51 2.61 -5.01
CA VAL A 150 -40.81 1.88 -3.95
C VAL A 150 -39.62 1.14 -4.53
N VAL A 151 -38.48 1.19 -3.83
CA VAL A 151 -37.31 0.39 -4.14
C VAL A 151 -37.45 -0.98 -3.48
N CYS A 152 -37.41 -2.02 -4.30
CA CYS A 152 -37.50 -3.41 -3.87
C CYS A 152 -36.15 -4.11 -4.03
N CYS A 153 -35.87 -5.03 -3.10
CA CYS A 153 -34.73 -5.92 -3.14
C CYS A 153 -35.23 -7.36 -2.90
N GLU A 154 -35.02 -8.26 -3.85
CA GLU A 154 -35.23 -9.70 -3.67
C GLU A 154 -33.88 -10.38 -3.50
N ALA A 155 -33.60 -10.85 -2.28
CA ALA A 155 -32.34 -11.48 -1.94
C ALA A 155 -32.52 -12.99 -1.77
N TYR A 156 -31.58 -13.76 -2.31
CA TYR A 156 -31.65 -15.22 -2.33
C TYR A 156 -30.56 -15.78 -1.41
N VAL A 157 -30.96 -16.48 -0.36
CA VAL A 157 -30.06 -17.02 0.67
C VAL A 157 -30.06 -18.54 0.59
N ASP A 158 -28.88 -19.15 0.59
CA ASP A 158 -28.74 -20.60 0.67
C ASP A 158 -29.00 -21.08 2.10
N ILE A 159 -30.01 -21.94 2.26
CA ILE A 159 -30.33 -22.63 3.50
C ILE A 159 -30.30 -24.13 3.22
N ASN A 160 -29.23 -24.81 3.66
CA ASN A 160 -29.03 -26.25 3.51
C ASN A 160 -29.09 -26.76 2.05
N GLY A 161 -28.65 -25.95 1.08
CA GLY A 161 -28.62 -26.31 -0.34
C GLY A 161 -29.85 -25.91 -1.13
N GLU A 162 -30.84 -25.25 -0.51
CA GLU A 162 -32.00 -24.64 -1.19
C GLU A 162 -31.93 -23.11 -1.08
N LEU A 163 -32.20 -22.42 -2.20
CA LEU A 163 -32.25 -20.96 -2.24
C LEU A 163 -33.62 -20.46 -1.76
N GLU A 164 -33.65 -19.82 -0.60
CA GLU A 164 -34.83 -19.10 -0.08
C GLU A 164 -34.80 -17.64 -0.55
N MET A 165 -35.91 -17.15 -1.14
CA MET A 165 -36.07 -15.74 -1.52
C MET A 165 -36.64 -14.92 -0.35
N LYS A 166 -36.00 -13.78 -0.07
CA LYS A 166 -36.42 -12.78 0.91
C LYS A 166 -36.61 -11.43 0.24
N LYS A 167 -37.84 -10.92 0.29
CA LYS A 167 -38.19 -9.59 -0.25
C LYS A 167 -37.98 -8.51 0.82
N LEU A 168 -37.29 -7.44 0.44
CA LEU A 168 -37.02 -6.25 1.24
C LEU A 168 -37.52 -5.01 0.52
N THR A 169 -37.97 -4.03 1.30
CA THR A 169 -38.25 -2.67 0.82
C THR A 169 -37.15 -1.74 1.31
N LEU A 170 -36.33 -1.23 0.40
CA LEU A 170 -35.19 -0.39 0.75
C LEU A 170 -35.61 1.07 1.03
N GLY A 171 -36.70 1.53 0.42
CA GLY A 171 -37.26 2.85 0.70
C GLY A 171 -38.37 3.26 -0.27
N ALA A 172 -39.18 4.24 0.15
CA ALA A 172 -40.18 4.88 -0.70
C ALA A 172 -39.57 6.14 -1.35
N LEU A 173 -39.77 6.29 -2.66
CA LEU A 173 -39.23 7.40 -3.45
C LEU A 173 -40.38 8.31 -3.90
N ARG A 174 -40.25 9.60 -3.58
CA ARG A 174 -41.22 10.61 -4.02
C ARG A 174 -41.04 10.94 -5.49
N GLY A 175 -42.15 11.04 -6.22
CA GLY A 175 -42.23 11.43 -7.62
C GLY A 175 -41.73 12.85 -7.90
N GLY A 176 -41.24 13.08 -9.12
CA GLY A 176 -40.61 14.31 -9.59
C GLY A 176 -39.21 14.56 -9.04
N MET A 177 -38.59 13.57 -8.39
CA MET A 177 -37.30 13.71 -7.70
C MET A 177 -36.33 12.61 -8.11
N ALA A 178 -35.04 12.93 -8.07
CA ALA A 178 -33.98 11.96 -8.27
C ALA A 178 -33.43 11.46 -6.93
N TRP A 179 -33.07 10.18 -6.89
CA TRP A 179 -32.68 9.46 -5.69
C TRP A 179 -31.44 8.61 -5.96
N THR A 180 -30.56 8.50 -4.96
CA THR A 180 -29.47 7.52 -4.96
C THR A 180 -29.76 6.47 -3.90
N ILE A 181 -29.59 5.21 -4.29
CA ILE A 181 -29.94 4.01 -3.55
C ILE A 181 -28.63 3.27 -3.28
N PRO A 182 -28.14 3.24 -2.03
CA PRO A 182 -27.01 2.40 -1.64
C PRO A 182 -27.40 0.92 -1.75
N VAL A 183 -26.66 0.16 -2.56
CA VAL A 183 -26.93 -1.27 -2.82
C VAL A 183 -25.70 -2.14 -2.63
N GLN A 184 -24.75 -1.69 -1.80
CA GLN A 184 -23.56 -2.46 -1.42
C GLN A 184 -23.95 -3.78 -0.73
N TYR A 185 -23.19 -4.85 -1.01
CA TYR A 185 -23.45 -6.19 -0.46
C TYR A 185 -23.57 -6.19 1.07
N ALA A 186 -22.63 -5.56 1.80
CA ALA A 186 -22.67 -5.46 3.26
C ALA A 186 -23.94 -4.77 3.79
N ILE A 187 -24.51 -3.80 3.08
CA ILE A 187 -25.75 -3.14 3.47
C ILE A 187 -26.91 -4.14 3.36
N ILE A 188 -27.04 -4.82 2.22
CA ILE A 188 -28.09 -5.81 2.00
C ILE A 188 -27.96 -6.98 2.98
N ALA A 189 -26.75 -7.50 3.19
CA ALA A 189 -26.50 -8.56 4.15
C ALA A 189 -26.89 -8.17 5.58
N ARG A 190 -26.60 -6.92 5.98
CA ARG A 190 -27.01 -6.37 7.28
C ARG A 190 -28.53 -6.28 7.42
N TRP A 191 -29.23 -5.80 6.39
CA TRP A 191 -30.70 -5.74 6.39
C TRP A 191 -31.35 -7.12 6.48
N LEU A 192 -30.73 -8.15 5.87
CA LEU A 192 -31.17 -9.55 5.95
C LEU A 192 -30.75 -10.27 7.23
N ASN A 193 -29.74 -9.74 7.93
CA ASN A 193 -28.98 -10.45 8.96
C ASN A 193 -28.44 -11.81 8.48
N GLN A 194 -28.13 -11.92 7.18
CA GLN A 194 -27.68 -13.12 6.48
C GLN A 194 -26.90 -12.73 5.22
N ASN A 195 -26.04 -13.61 4.72
CA ASN A 195 -25.26 -13.38 3.50
C ASN A 195 -26.00 -13.95 2.28
N PRO A 196 -26.60 -13.11 1.40
CA PRO A 196 -27.27 -13.60 0.21
C PRO A 196 -26.28 -14.13 -0.85
N THR A 197 -26.65 -15.19 -1.55
CA THR A 197 -25.92 -15.70 -2.72
C THR A 197 -25.97 -14.69 -3.87
N TYR A 198 -27.10 -14.02 -4.05
CA TYR A 198 -27.26 -12.85 -4.91
C TYR A 198 -28.51 -12.05 -4.48
N TYR A 199 -28.61 -10.81 -4.96
CA TYR A 199 -29.80 -9.98 -4.74
C TYR A 199 -30.15 -9.14 -5.97
N ASP A 200 -31.44 -8.93 -6.16
CA ASP A 200 -32.06 -8.28 -7.31
C ASP A 200 -32.71 -6.98 -6.87
N ILE A 201 -32.30 -5.86 -7.45
CA ILE A 201 -32.84 -4.52 -7.19
C ILE A 201 -33.72 -4.07 -8.35
N TYR A 202 -34.90 -3.54 -8.04
CA TYR A 202 -35.83 -3.00 -9.02
C TYR A 202 -36.81 -2.02 -8.36
N ILE A 203 -37.52 -1.23 -9.17
CA ILE A 203 -38.53 -0.27 -8.71
C ILE A 203 -39.94 -0.81 -8.98
N GLU A 204 -40.83 -0.71 -7.99
CA GLU A 204 -42.27 -0.94 -8.12
C GLU A 204 -43.05 0.38 -7.99
N ASN A 205 -44.13 0.54 -8.74
CA ASN A 205 -45.10 1.60 -8.46
C ASN A 205 -45.90 1.30 -7.17
N THR A 206 -46.78 2.21 -6.76
CA THR A 206 -47.64 2.03 -5.58
C THR A 206 -48.65 0.88 -5.71
N GLU A 207 -48.84 0.33 -6.91
CA GLU A 207 -49.73 -0.81 -7.20
C GLU A 207 -48.96 -2.15 -7.24
N GLY A 208 -47.65 -2.14 -6.97
CA GLY A 208 -46.80 -3.34 -7.00
C GLY A 208 -46.34 -3.78 -8.40
N MET A 209 -46.57 -2.95 -9.43
CA MET A 209 -46.10 -3.21 -10.78
C MET A 209 -44.64 -2.77 -10.93
N ARG A 210 -43.78 -3.69 -11.39
CA ARG A 210 -42.37 -3.40 -11.65
C ARG A 210 -42.23 -2.42 -12.82
N LEU A 211 -41.53 -1.31 -12.57
CA LEU A 211 -41.26 -0.24 -13.54
C LEU A 211 -39.94 -0.44 -14.29
N THR A 212 -38.90 -0.89 -13.58
CA THR A 212 -37.55 -1.03 -14.14
C THR A 212 -37.20 -2.48 -14.49
N TYR A 213 -36.11 -2.67 -15.24
CA TYR A 213 -35.45 -3.97 -15.28
C TYR A 213 -34.85 -4.34 -13.90
N VAL A 214 -34.41 -5.59 -13.76
CA VAL A 214 -33.73 -6.09 -12.56
C VAL A 214 -32.23 -5.85 -12.66
N GLN A 215 -31.67 -5.23 -11.64
CA GLN A 215 -30.23 -5.08 -11.43
C GLN A 215 -29.76 -6.08 -10.38
N ARG A 216 -29.00 -7.10 -10.80
CA ARG A 216 -28.50 -8.20 -9.96
C ARG A 216 -27.07 -7.96 -9.51
N TYR A 217 -26.80 -8.24 -8.25
CA TYR A 217 -25.46 -8.26 -7.67
C TYR A 217 -25.19 -9.59 -6.99
N TYR A 218 -23.96 -10.09 -7.08
CA TYR A 218 -23.51 -11.31 -6.43
C TYR A 218 -22.07 -11.18 -5.91
N PRO A 219 -21.76 -11.76 -4.74
CA PRO A 219 -20.46 -11.65 -4.12
C PRO A 219 -19.43 -12.52 -4.85
N THR A 220 -18.21 -12.02 -4.96
CA THR A 220 -17.01 -12.71 -5.48
C THR A 220 -15.80 -12.27 -4.68
N ASP A 221 -14.77 -13.10 -4.66
CA ASP A 221 -13.51 -12.78 -3.99
C ASP A 221 -12.77 -11.62 -4.68
N ILE A 222 -11.84 -11.02 -3.93
CA ILE A 222 -10.89 -10.06 -4.47
C ILE A 222 -9.99 -10.78 -5.50
N ARG A 223 -9.82 -10.19 -6.69
CA ARG A 223 -9.08 -10.83 -7.79
C ARG A 223 -7.57 -10.61 -7.70
N SER A 224 -7.12 -9.63 -6.91
CA SER A 224 -5.72 -9.25 -6.73
C SER A 224 -5.56 -8.42 -5.46
N GLU A 225 -4.44 -8.56 -4.76
CA GLU A 225 -4.08 -7.66 -3.63
C GLU A 225 -3.97 -6.19 -4.08
N GLN A 226 -3.75 -5.95 -5.37
CA GLN A 226 -3.69 -4.62 -5.96
C GLN A 226 -5.05 -4.14 -6.47
N GLU A 227 -6.14 -4.89 -6.25
CA GLU A 227 -7.47 -4.49 -6.71
C GLU A 227 -7.87 -3.12 -6.13
N THR A 228 -8.40 -2.25 -6.99
CA THR A 228 -8.80 -0.89 -6.63
C THR A 228 -10.22 -0.66 -7.11
N TRP A 229 -11.08 -0.14 -6.24
CA TRP A 229 -12.45 0.22 -6.60
C TRP A 229 -12.50 1.69 -6.99
N VAL A 230 -12.99 1.96 -8.19
CA VAL A 230 -13.07 3.29 -8.77
C VAL A 230 -14.52 3.62 -9.03
N LEU A 231 -14.94 4.82 -8.61
CA LEU A 231 -16.28 5.33 -8.83
C LEU A 231 -16.22 6.53 -9.75
N PHE A 232 -17.21 6.71 -10.61
CA PHE A 232 -17.28 7.86 -11.48
C PHE A 232 -18.72 8.24 -11.80
N GLU A 233 -18.95 9.54 -12.02
CA GLU A 233 -20.23 10.02 -12.51
C GLU A 233 -20.36 9.67 -13.99
N ASN A 234 -21.37 8.88 -14.34
CA ASN A 234 -21.67 8.47 -15.72
C ASN A 234 -22.48 9.54 -16.47
N SER A 235 -22.64 9.36 -17.78
CA SER A 235 -23.37 10.27 -18.66
C SER A 235 -24.88 10.33 -18.36
N LEU A 236 -25.43 9.37 -17.61
CA LEU A 236 -26.81 9.40 -17.13
C LEU A 236 -27.00 10.19 -15.83
N GLY A 237 -25.92 10.72 -15.23
CA GLY A 237 -25.94 11.48 -13.97
C GLY A 237 -25.99 10.62 -12.71
N GLY A 238 -25.83 9.31 -12.83
CA GLY A 238 -25.62 8.42 -11.70
C GLY A 238 -24.13 8.18 -11.44
N ILE A 239 -23.83 7.42 -10.39
CA ILE A 239 -22.47 7.02 -10.07
C ILE A 239 -22.29 5.53 -10.32
N ASP A 240 -21.26 5.18 -11.09
CA ASP A 240 -20.92 3.80 -11.40
C ASP A 240 -19.61 3.41 -10.74
N THR A 241 -19.56 2.17 -10.26
CA THR A 241 -18.35 1.58 -9.66
C THR A 241 -17.78 0.51 -10.58
N PHE A 242 -16.46 0.46 -10.75
CA PHE A 242 -15.79 -0.70 -11.35
C PHE A 242 -14.58 -1.14 -10.53
N ARG A 243 -14.20 -2.41 -10.72
CA ARG A 243 -13.09 -3.07 -10.01
C ARG A 243 -11.91 -3.18 -10.95
N ALA A 244 -10.84 -2.45 -10.67
CA ALA A 244 -9.59 -2.53 -11.41
C ALA A 244 -8.61 -3.48 -10.71
N PHE A 245 -8.43 -4.69 -11.21
CA PHE A 245 -7.60 -5.73 -10.59
C PHE A 245 -6.26 -5.96 -11.30
N GLY A 246 -6.00 -5.27 -12.41
CA GLY A 246 -4.72 -5.27 -13.09
C GLY A 246 -3.60 -4.61 -12.27
N HIS A 247 -2.37 -4.71 -12.79
CA HIS A 247 -1.18 -4.17 -12.15
C HIS A 247 -1.29 -2.66 -11.88
N ALA A 248 -0.67 -2.22 -10.79
CA ALA A 248 -0.57 -0.81 -10.42
C ALA A 248 0.90 -0.40 -10.29
N SER A 249 1.23 0.82 -10.70
CA SER A 249 2.54 1.43 -10.45
C SER A 249 2.40 2.84 -9.88
N ARG A 250 3.35 3.20 -9.01
CA ARG A 250 3.40 4.50 -8.34
C ARG A 250 4.56 5.30 -8.93
N ILE A 251 4.26 6.50 -9.41
CA ILE A 251 5.22 7.38 -10.07
C ILE A 251 5.36 8.63 -9.22
N ALA A 252 6.58 8.92 -8.76
CA ALA A 252 6.90 10.18 -8.08
C ALA A 252 7.78 11.03 -9.00
N LYS A 253 7.29 12.21 -9.39
CA LYS A 253 8.01 13.19 -10.20
C LYS A 253 8.45 14.34 -9.28
N HIS A 254 9.73 14.69 -9.34
CA HIS A 254 10.32 15.80 -8.59
C HIS A 254 10.94 16.79 -9.57
N THR A 255 10.52 18.06 -9.48
CA THR A 255 11.13 19.16 -10.22
C THR A 255 11.87 20.05 -9.23
N HIS A 256 13.20 20.04 -9.34
CA HIS A 256 14.12 20.79 -8.48
C HIS A 256 14.34 22.18 -9.06
N ASN A 257 13.75 23.22 -8.45
CA ASN A 257 13.95 24.59 -8.87
C ASN A 257 15.18 25.16 -8.15
N VAL A 258 16.22 25.42 -8.93
CA VAL A 258 17.54 25.87 -8.46
C VAL A 258 17.78 27.31 -8.91
N ALA A 259 18.32 28.13 -8.02
CA ALA A 259 18.83 29.45 -8.33
C ALA A 259 20.35 29.44 -8.17
N GLU A 260 21.08 30.01 -9.12
CA GLU A 260 22.53 30.16 -9.05
C GLU A 260 22.87 31.61 -8.74
N ILE A 261 23.58 31.84 -7.64
CA ILE A 261 24.09 33.16 -7.24
C ILE A 261 25.59 33.01 -7.01
N GLU A 262 26.38 33.79 -7.73
CA GLU A 262 27.86 33.82 -7.63
C GLU A 262 28.53 32.42 -7.78
N GLY A 263 28.00 31.57 -8.66
CA GLY A 263 28.54 30.23 -8.90
C GLY A 263 28.14 29.17 -7.88
N VAL A 264 27.23 29.49 -6.94
CA VAL A 264 26.66 28.55 -5.98
C VAL A 264 25.19 28.30 -6.33
N SER A 265 24.90 27.05 -6.70
CA SER A 265 23.54 26.57 -6.94
C SER A 265 22.82 26.27 -5.62
N THR A 266 21.70 26.94 -5.38
CA THR A 266 20.83 26.71 -4.22
C THR A 266 19.45 26.28 -4.69
N GLU A 267 19.01 25.12 -4.22
CA GLU A 267 17.63 24.68 -4.39
C GLU A 267 16.71 25.49 -3.47
N TYR A 268 15.68 26.14 -4.03
CA TYR A 268 14.75 26.96 -3.25
C TYR A 268 13.31 26.42 -3.27
N ARG A 269 12.95 25.54 -4.23
CA ARG A 269 11.63 24.89 -4.28
C ARG A 269 11.69 23.53 -4.98
N VAL A 270 11.09 22.51 -4.37
CA VAL A 270 10.90 21.20 -4.99
C VAL A 270 9.42 20.97 -5.26
N ASP A 271 9.03 20.96 -6.53
CA ASP A 271 7.67 20.63 -6.93
C ASP A 271 7.55 19.10 -7.02
N THR A 272 6.76 18.51 -6.13
CA THR A 272 6.56 17.05 -6.06
C THR A 272 5.17 16.68 -6.53
N THR A 273 5.10 15.82 -7.55
CA THR A 273 3.85 15.27 -8.07
C THR A 273 3.85 13.75 -7.92
N ARG A 274 2.79 13.19 -7.32
CA ARG A 274 2.58 11.74 -7.20
C ARG A 274 1.45 11.31 -8.12
N GLU A 275 1.75 10.39 -9.01
CA GLU A 275 0.84 9.81 -10.00
C GLU A 275 0.73 8.29 -9.76
N PHE A 276 -0.44 7.74 -10.04
CA PHE A 276 -0.75 6.33 -9.90
C PHE A 276 -1.19 5.83 -11.27
N LYS A 277 -0.41 4.93 -11.88
CA LYS A 277 -0.81 4.26 -13.12
C LYS A 277 -1.48 2.94 -12.76
N LYS A 278 -2.64 2.70 -13.35
CA LYS A 278 -3.48 1.54 -13.07
C LYS A 278 -3.92 0.90 -14.38
N TYR A 279 -3.69 -0.42 -14.48
CA TYR A 279 -4.32 -1.26 -15.48
C TYR A 279 -5.60 -1.85 -14.90
N THR A 280 -6.67 -1.81 -15.68
CA THR A 280 -7.99 -2.34 -15.28
C THR A 280 -7.98 -3.85 -15.02
N GLY A 281 -7.14 -4.58 -15.74
CA GLY A 281 -7.23 -6.04 -15.83
C GLY A 281 -8.00 -6.44 -17.09
N HIS A 282 -8.30 -7.72 -17.22
CA HIS A 282 -9.03 -8.22 -18.39
C HIS A 282 -10.51 -7.86 -18.30
N LEU A 283 -11.02 -7.13 -19.29
CA LEU A 283 -12.41 -6.70 -19.37
C LEU A 283 -13.14 -7.55 -20.40
N ASP A 284 -14.36 -7.96 -20.09
CA ASP A 284 -15.25 -8.56 -21.09
C ASP A 284 -15.78 -7.52 -22.09
N ARG A 285 -16.54 -7.97 -23.10
CA ARG A 285 -17.08 -7.09 -24.14
C ARG A 285 -17.93 -5.95 -23.57
N ARG A 286 -18.78 -6.24 -22.57
CA ARG A 286 -19.73 -5.29 -22.00
C ARG A 286 -19.02 -4.34 -21.03
N GLU A 287 -18.09 -4.86 -20.22
CA GLU A 287 -17.23 -4.07 -19.33
C GLU A 287 -16.39 -3.05 -20.12
N ARG A 288 -15.86 -3.43 -21.30
CA ARG A 288 -15.15 -2.49 -22.17
C ARG A 288 -16.03 -1.34 -22.64
N GLN A 289 -17.23 -1.63 -23.12
CA GLN A 289 -18.15 -0.62 -23.65
C GLN A 289 -18.63 0.36 -22.57
N TRP A 290 -19.07 -0.16 -21.42
CA TRP A 290 -19.52 0.69 -20.31
C TRP A 290 -18.39 1.55 -19.77
N LEU A 291 -17.18 1.00 -19.62
CA LEU A 291 -16.07 1.71 -19.02
C LEU A 291 -15.56 2.87 -19.89
N LEU A 292 -15.96 2.98 -21.16
CA LEU A 292 -15.62 4.14 -21.99
C LEU A 292 -16.13 5.46 -21.37
N ASP A 293 -17.24 5.42 -20.65
CA ASP A 293 -17.85 6.59 -20.02
C ASP A 293 -17.06 7.08 -18.78
N PHE A 294 -16.20 6.23 -18.21
CA PHE A 294 -15.28 6.63 -17.15
C PHE A 294 -14.29 7.69 -17.64
N PHE A 295 -13.70 7.54 -18.83
CA PHE A 295 -12.63 8.43 -19.28
C PHE A 295 -13.04 9.90 -19.42
N PRO A 296 -14.18 10.25 -20.07
CA PRO A 296 -14.64 11.63 -20.16
C PRO A 296 -15.26 12.20 -18.87
N SER A 297 -15.56 11.36 -17.86
CA SER A 297 -16.20 11.81 -16.62
C SER A 297 -15.38 12.88 -15.87
N LEU A 298 -16.00 13.98 -15.43
CA LEU A 298 -15.32 15.04 -14.68
C LEU A 298 -15.23 14.77 -13.17
N VAL A 299 -15.99 13.78 -12.68
CA VAL A 299 -16.11 13.46 -11.27
C VAL A 299 -15.77 11.99 -11.06
N LYS A 300 -14.61 11.75 -10.45
CA LYS A 300 -14.04 10.42 -10.23
C LYS A 300 -13.55 10.28 -8.80
N TYR A 301 -13.69 9.10 -8.24
CA TYR A 301 -13.23 8.74 -6.92
C TYR A 301 -12.49 7.40 -6.95
N VAL A 302 -11.55 7.25 -6.04
CA VAL A 302 -10.96 5.96 -5.72
C VAL A 302 -11.25 5.62 -4.27
N TYR A 303 -11.60 4.36 -4.01
CA TYR A 303 -11.74 3.85 -2.66
C TYR A 303 -10.37 3.60 -2.04
N ILE A 304 -10.11 4.21 -0.89
CA ILE A 304 -8.88 4.05 -0.10
C ILE A 304 -9.28 3.51 1.26
N ASP A 305 -9.30 2.18 1.38
CA ASP A 305 -9.55 1.35 2.56
C ASP A 305 -10.82 1.65 3.38
N THR A 306 -10.97 2.89 3.86
CA THR A 306 -12.05 3.35 4.74
C THR A 306 -12.88 4.48 4.15
N TYR A 307 -12.42 5.16 3.09
CA TYR A 307 -13.14 6.30 2.51
C TYR A 307 -12.90 6.48 1.01
N LEU A 308 -13.77 7.25 0.36
CA LEU A 308 -13.65 7.63 -1.05
C LEU A 308 -12.88 8.94 -1.18
N ARG A 309 -11.90 8.96 -2.09
CA ARG A 309 -11.09 10.15 -2.36
C ARG A 309 -11.21 10.58 -3.83
N ARG A 310 -11.45 11.87 -4.06
CA ARG A 310 -11.57 12.43 -5.42
C ARG A 310 -10.23 12.34 -6.17
N ILE A 311 -10.28 11.90 -7.42
CA ILE A 311 -9.12 11.77 -8.32
C ILE A 311 -9.31 12.58 -9.59
N VAL A 312 -8.18 12.88 -10.26
CA VAL A 312 -8.13 13.48 -11.59
C VAL A 312 -7.23 12.61 -12.46
N LEU A 313 -7.73 12.24 -13.66
CA LEU A 313 -6.91 11.54 -14.65
C LEU A 313 -5.90 12.52 -15.26
N THR A 314 -4.65 12.09 -15.37
CA THR A 314 -3.58 12.82 -16.04
C THR A 314 -3.22 12.23 -17.39
N ASP A 315 -3.53 10.94 -17.61
CA ASP A 315 -3.28 10.23 -18.86
C ASP A 315 -4.18 8.99 -18.94
N SER A 316 -4.49 8.52 -20.16
CA SER A 316 -5.27 7.29 -20.39
C SER A 316 -4.99 6.68 -21.75
N GLU A 317 -4.81 5.37 -21.77
CA GLU A 317 -4.64 4.55 -22.97
C GLU A 317 -5.87 3.65 -23.13
N VAL A 318 -6.76 4.06 -24.05
CA VAL A 318 -8.09 3.47 -24.28
C VAL A 318 -8.16 2.89 -25.69
N THR A 319 -7.18 2.06 -26.02
CA THR A 319 -7.09 1.35 -27.30
C THR A 319 -7.21 -0.15 -27.06
N TYR A 320 -7.96 -0.85 -27.90
CA TYR A 320 -8.01 -2.31 -27.89
C TYR A 320 -8.30 -2.84 -29.29
N ALA A 321 -7.64 -3.94 -29.67
CA ALA A 321 -7.97 -4.69 -30.87
C ALA A 321 -8.98 -5.79 -30.50
N GLU A 322 -10.13 -5.85 -31.17
CA GLU A 322 -11.19 -6.82 -30.87
C GLU A 322 -10.74 -8.29 -31.00
N HIS A 323 -9.71 -8.54 -31.82
CA HIS A 323 -9.13 -9.87 -32.03
C HIS A 323 -8.03 -10.27 -31.03
N GLU A 324 -7.48 -9.33 -30.25
CA GLU A 324 -6.38 -9.58 -29.30
C GLU A 324 -6.91 -9.80 -27.88
N LEU A 325 -7.74 -10.82 -27.65
CA LEU A 325 -8.15 -11.17 -26.30
C LEU A 325 -7.00 -11.84 -25.53
N PRO A 326 -6.75 -11.46 -24.25
CA PRO A 326 -7.57 -10.60 -23.41
C PRO A 326 -7.15 -9.11 -23.38
N THR A 327 -8.13 -8.20 -23.44
CA THR A 327 -7.91 -6.74 -23.49
C THR A 327 -8.36 -6.01 -22.23
N GLY A 328 -7.83 -4.80 -22.02
CA GLY A 328 -8.17 -3.91 -20.91
C GLY A 328 -7.55 -2.52 -21.11
N TYR A 329 -7.96 -1.54 -20.30
CA TYR A 329 -7.47 -0.17 -20.39
C TYR A 329 -6.45 0.18 -19.30
N SER A 330 -5.57 1.14 -19.60
CA SER A 330 -4.63 1.75 -18.65
C SER A 330 -4.96 3.22 -18.43
N PHE A 331 -4.84 3.70 -17.20
CA PHE A 331 -4.99 5.12 -16.90
C PHE A 331 -4.05 5.55 -15.78
N THR A 332 -3.67 6.82 -15.80
CA THR A 332 -2.85 7.45 -14.76
C THR A 332 -3.66 8.54 -14.07
N TYR A 333 -3.64 8.55 -12.75
CA TYR A 333 -4.40 9.51 -11.95
C TYR A 333 -3.57 10.09 -10.81
N LYS A 334 -4.02 11.24 -10.30
CA LYS A 334 -3.55 11.85 -9.04
C LYS A 334 -4.74 12.18 -8.14
N TYR A 335 -4.51 12.33 -6.84
CA TYR A 335 -5.54 12.82 -5.95
C TYR A 335 -5.85 14.30 -6.23
N ALA A 336 -7.13 14.66 -6.29
CA ALA A 336 -7.56 16.01 -6.63
C ALA A 336 -7.07 17.06 -5.61
N ASP A 337 -6.90 16.64 -4.36
CA ASP A 337 -6.44 17.43 -3.21
C ASP A 337 -4.98 17.13 -2.82
N ALA A 338 -4.19 16.51 -3.73
CA ALA A 338 -2.82 16.10 -3.43
C ALA A 338 -1.95 17.26 -2.95
N LYS A 339 -1.34 17.09 -1.76
CA LYS A 339 -0.28 17.96 -1.22
C LYS A 339 1.07 17.23 -1.31
N PRO A 340 2.21 17.94 -1.33
CA PRO A 340 3.53 17.31 -1.45
C PRO A 340 3.94 16.48 -0.23
N TYR A 341 3.17 16.52 0.86
CA TYR A 341 3.47 15.81 2.09
C TYR A 341 3.21 14.30 1.99
N LEU A 342 4.04 13.52 2.68
CA LEU A 342 3.90 12.07 2.77
C LEU A 342 2.75 11.70 3.72
N ASN A 343 1.91 10.74 3.30
CA ASN A 343 0.80 10.21 4.12
C ASN A 343 0.87 8.68 4.07
N LEU A 344 1.63 8.09 4.99
CA LEU A 344 1.75 6.63 5.14
C LEU A 344 0.75 6.15 6.20
N PRO A 345 -0.02 5.08 5.94
CA PRO A 345 -0.81 4.44 6.98
C PRO A 345 0.14 3.90 8.06
N ARG A 346 -0.17 4.17 9.34
CA ARG A 346 0.68 3.80 10.48
C ARG A 346 0.40 2.38 11.01
N THR A 347 -0.68 1.76 10.55
CA THR A 347 -1.09 0.40 10.89
C THR A 347 -0.66 -0.54 9.77
N GLU A 348 0.32 -1.40 10.03
CA GLU A 348 0.68 -2.51 9.15
C GLU A 348 -0.01 -3.81 9.60
N PRO A 349 -0.47 -4.68 8.70
CA PRO A 349 -1.03 -5.97 9.07
C PRO A 349 0.04 -6.84 9.73
N VAL A 350 -0.28 -7.35 10.93
CA VAL A 350 0.58 -8.25 11.70
C VAL A 350 0.78 -9.52 10.87
N HIS A 351 1.97 -9.69 10.31
CA HIS A 351 2.31 -10.94 9.63
C HIS A 351 2.33 -12.08 10.66
N GLU A 352 1.85 -13.27 10.28
CA GLU A 352 1.96 -14.46 11.12
C GLU A 352 3.42 -14.67 11.54
N LEU A 353 3.67 -14.55 12.84
CA LEU A 353 4.94 -14.90 13.45
C LEU A 353 5.17 -16.40 13.26
N ASN A 354 5.99 -16.78 12.28
CA ASN A 354 6.42 -18.16 12.13
C ASN A 354 7.48 -18.48 13.21
N ILE A 355 7.01 -18.72 14.43
CA ILE A 355 7.85 -19.09 15.57
C ILE A 355 8.18 -20.59 15.42
N SER A 356 9.30 -20.89 14.78
CA SER A 356 9.90 -22.21 14.92
C SER A 356 10.59 -22.29 16.28
N VAL A 357 9.98 -23.00 17.23
CA VAL A 357 10.65 -23.36 18.48
C VAL A 357 11.76 -24.34 18.11
N PRO A 358 13.04 -24.07 18.43
CA PRO A 358 14.09 -25.05 18.20
C PRO A 358 13.82 -26.27 19.08
N LEU A 359 13.75 -27.46 18.47
CA LEU A 359 13.80 -28.74 19.17
C LEU A 359 15.19 -28.90 19.81
N SER A 360 15.40 -28.20 20.92
CA SER A 360 16.50 -28.42 21.84
C SER A 360 15.90 -28.97 23.14
N GLU A 361 16.44 -30.09 23.62
CA GLU A 361 15.98 -30.82 24.82
C GLU A 361 16.06 -30.02 26.13
N SER A 362 16.46 -28.74 26.10
CA SER A 362 16.67 -27.89 27.27
C SER A 362 15.92 -26.55 27.23
N PHE A 363 14.83 -26.43 26.48
CA PHE A 363 13.93 -25.27 26.57
C PHE A 363 12.63 -25.64 27.31
N THR A 364 12.66 -25.65 28.64
CA THR A 364 11.44 -25.69 29.45
C THR A 364 11.04 -24.27 29.82
N LEU A 365 9.96 -23.76 29.22
CA LEU A 365 9.22 -22.62 29.77
C LEU A 365 8.77 -23.00 31.18
N ALA A 366 9.23 -22.27 32.20
CA ALA A 366 8.77 -22.50 33.56
C ALA A 366 7.24 -22.26 33.62
N PRO A 367 6.43 -23.24 34.06
CA PRO A 367 4.98 -23.10 34.11
C PRO A 367 4.56 -21.97 35.05
N ARG A 368 3.47 -21.29 34.71
CA ARG A 368 2.98 -20.14 35.50
C ARG A 368 2.33 -20.66 36.78
N LEU A 369 2.52 -19.96 37.90
CA LEU A 369 2.05 -20.39 39.23
C LEU A 369 0.53 -20.69 39.31
N VAL A 370 -0.26 -20.12 38.39
CA VAL A 370 -1.72 -20.33 38.29
C VAL A 370 -2.11 -21.71 37.72
N GLU A 371 -1.15 -22.43 37.14
CA GLU A 371 -1.36 -23.73 36.48
C GLU A 371 -1.24 -24.91 37.46
N PHE A 372 -0.91 -24.67 38.74
CA PHE A 372 -0.84 -25.70 39.79
C PHE A 372 -2.01 -25.61 40.78
N PRO A 373 -2.75 -26.70 41.04
CA PRO A 373 -3.75 -26.74 42.10
C PRO A 373 -3.10 -26.60 43.49
N ALA A 374 -3.76 -25.91 44.41
CA ALA A 374 -3.24 -25.67 45.76
C ALA A 374 -3.13 -26.97 46.57
N GLN A 375 -1.93 -27.30 47.04
CA GLN A 375 -1.65 -28.49 47.85
C GLN A 375 -1.61 -28.12 49.34
N GLN A 376 -2.30 -28.87 50.20
CA GLN A 376 -2.14 -28.75 51.66
C GLN A 376 -0.72 -29.17 52.07
N LEU A 377 -0.04 -28.32 52.84
CA LEU A 377 1.34 -28.52 53.27
C LEU A 377 1.45 -29.74 54.19
N SER A 378 2.34 -30.67 53.86
CA SER A 378 2.71 -31.84 54.66
C SER A 378 4.23 -32.01 54.67
N GLU A 379 4.77 -32.86 55.56
CA GLU A 379 6.23 -33.09 55.64
C GLU A 379 6.84 -33.61 54.32
N GLY A 380 6.04 -34.25 53.46
CA GLY A 380 6.44 -34.73 52.14
C GLY A 380 6.30 -33.71 51.00
N ALA A 381 5.81 -32.49 51.25
CA ALA A 381 5.69 -31.47 50.22
C ALA A 381 7.08 -30.94 49.81
N LEU A 382 7.41 -31.07 48.53
CA LEU A 382 8.66 -30.63 47.93
C LEU A 382 8.48 -29.32 47.18
N PHE A 383 9.32 -28.34 47.49
CA PHE A 383 9.41 -27.07 46.79
C PHE A 383 10.59 -27.09 45.82
N PRO A 384 10.39 -26.82 44.52
CA PRO A 384 11.49 -26.58 43.63
C PRO A 384 12.23 -25.30 44.05
N VAL A 385 13.54 -25.41 44.24
CA VAL A 385 14.43 -24.32 44.60
C VAL A 385 15.64 -24.37 43.68
N GLN A 386 16.01 -23.23 43.12
CA GLN A 386 17.19 -23.08 42.28
C GLN A 386 18.12 -22.06 42.91
N SER A 387 19.40 -22.38 42.99
CA SER A 387 20.41 -21.40 43.36
C SER A 387 20.61 -20.42 42.21
N PRO A 388 20.75 -19.11 42.44
CA PRO A 388 20.97 -18.11 41.37
C PRO A 388 22.20 -18.38 40.49
N TYR A 389 23.08 -19.29 40.94
CA TYR A 389 24.33 -19.65 40.28
C TYR A 389 24.39 -21.11 39.80
N ALA A 390 23.25 -21.82 39.79
CA ALA A 390 23.18 -23.21 39.32
C ALA A 390 22.18 -23.35 38.16
N ASN A 391 22.62 -24.01 37.09
CA ASN A 391 21.80 -24.28 35.90
C ASN A 391 20.83 -25.49 36.08
N GLU A 392 20.75 -26.05 37.29
CA GLU A 392 19.87 -27.19 37.60
C GLU A 392 18.91 -26.86 38.74
N TRP A 393 17.64 -27.22 38.57
CA TRP A 393 16.62 -27.13 39.61
C TRP A 393 16.80 -28.23 40.66
N ARG A 394 16.63 -27.90 41.94
CA ARG A 394 16.65 -28.84 43.07
C ARG A 394 15.35 -28.76 43.85
N THR A 395 15.16 -29.61 44.84
CA THR A 395 13.97 -29.58 45.72
C THR A 395 14.34 -29.41 47.20
N THR A 396 13.53 -28.69 47.97
CA THR A 396 13.60 -28.62 49.44
C THR A 396 12.26 -29.01 50.07
N SER A 397 12.22 -29.45 51.32
CA SER A 397 10.97 -29.82 52.02
C SER A 397 10.54 -28.79 53.05
N VAL A 398 9.27 -28.81 53.44
CA VAL A 398 8.73 -27.98 54.54
C VAL A 398 9.57 -28.14 55.81
N ALA A 399 9.93 -29.37 56.17
CA ALA A 399 10.73 -29.66 57.37
C ALA A 399 12.12 -29.01 57.34
N ALA A 400 12.78 -29.01 56.18
CA ALA A 400 14.09 -28.36 56.01
C ALA A 400 13.98 -26.83 56.14
N LEU A 401 12.89 -26.25 55.64
CA LEU A 401 12.61 -24.81 55.76
C LEU A 401 12.33 -24.41 57.20
N THR A 402 11.51 -25.19 57.92
CA THR A 402 11.23 -24.96 59.35
C THR A 402 12.51 -25.03 60.18
N ALA A 403 13.34 -26.05 59.98
CA ALA A 403 14.61 -26.19 60.69
C ALA A 403 15.57 -25.00 60.44
N TYR A 404 15.60 -24.48 59.21
CA TYR A 404 16.36 -23.28 58.87
C TYR A 404 15.82 -22.03 59.58
N ILE A 405 14.52 -21.79 59.56
CA ILE A 405 13.89 -20.65 60.23
C ILE A 405 14.09 -20.71 61.74
N THR A 406 13.92 -21.88 62.37
CA THR A 406 14.16 -22.04 63.82
C THR A 406 15.61 -21.74 64.17
N ARG A 407 16.58 -22.22 63.37
CA ARG A 407 18.00 -21.86 63.55
C ARG A 407 18.26 -20.37 63.37
N ALA A 408 17.63 -19.72 62.39
CA ALA A 408 17.78 -18.29 62.14
C ALA A 408 17.20 -17.45 63.30
N ILE A 409 16.07 -17.84 63.88
CA ILE A 409 15.45 -17.17 65.04
C ILE A 409 16.32 -17.36 66.31
N VAL A 410 16.84 -18.57 66.54
CA VAL A 410 17.72 -18.85 67.69
C VAL A 410 19.07 -18.13 67.55
N ALA A 411 19.60 -18.01 66.33
CA ALA A 411 20.84 -17.27 66.06
C ALA A 411 20.67 -15.74 66.09
N GLY A 412 19.44 -15.24 65.90
CA GLY A 412 19.08 -13.81 66.02
C GLY A 412 18.72 -13.36 67.44
N TYR A 413 18.71 -14.27 68.42
CA TYR A 413 18.31 -14.00 69.80
C TYR A 413 19.39 -13.20 70.55
N LYS A 414 19.27 -11.87 70.58
CA LYS A 414 20.00 -11.00 71.51
C LYS A 414 19.09 -10.75 72.72
N ASN A 415 19.56 -11.10 73.92
CA ASN A 415 18.87 -10.88 75.19
C ASN A 415 18.56 -9.39 75.46
N ASP A 416 17.49 -8.82 74.90
CA ASP A 416 17.01 -7.46 75.20
C ASP A 416 15.50 -7.33 75.49
N GLY A 417 14.80 -8.45 75.72
CA GLY A 417 13.51 -8.40 76.41
C GLY A 417 12.27 -8.14 75.54
N ALA A 418 12.32 -8.43 74.25
CA ALA A 418 11.11 -8.56 73.43
C ALA A 418 10.56 -10.00 73.53
N VAL A 419 9.41 -10.16 74.17
CA VAL A 419 8.59 -11.38 74.34
C VAL A 419 8.80 -12.15 75.66
N GLY A 420 8.12 -11.67 76.73
CA GLY A 420 7.81 -12.46 77.93
C GLY A 420 7.72 -11.67 79.25
N HIS A 421 6.55 -11.05 79.54
CA HIS A 421 5.93 -10.62 80.84
C HIS A 421 6.73 -9.67 81.79
N THR A 422 6.23 -8.62 82.49
CA THR A 422 4.92 -8.17 83.05
C THR A 422 4.69 -6.63 82.92
N HIS A 423 3.44 -6.17 83.17
CA HIS A 423 2.76 -4.98 82.64
C HIS A 423 3.00 -3.60 83.32
N ALA A 424 2.82 -2.51 82.55
CA ALA A 424 2.61 -1.13 83.05
C ALA A 424 1.12 -0.73 83.22
N ASN A 425 0.17 -1.53 82.71
CA ASN A 425 -1.24 -1.13 82.58
C ASN A 425 -2.23 -2.01 83.37
N ILE A 426 -1.79 -2.69 84.44
CA ILE A 426 -2.71 -3.47 85.29
C ILE A 426 -3.74 -2.58 86.01
N GLY A 427 -3.37 -1.32 86.30
CA GLY A 427 -4.29 -0.33 86.87
C GLY A 427 -5.41 0.11 85.92
N THR A 428 -5.28 -0.11 84.61
CA THR A 428 -6.33 0.18 83.62
C THR A 428 -7.35 -0.96 83.50
N LEU A 429 -6.95 -2.19 83.86
CA LEU A 429 -7.82 -3.37 83.88
C LEU A 429 -8.72 -3.39 85.13
N ASP A 430 -8.22 -2.96 86.29
CA ASP A 430 -9.06 -2.84 87.51
C ASP A 430 -10.11 -1.70 87.41
N ALA A 431 -9.90 -0.75 86.50
CA ALA A 431 -10.78 0.41 86.30
C ALA A 431 -11.91 0.18 85.26
N LEU A 432 -11.92 -0.97 84.59
CA LEU A 432 -12.95 -1.36 83.62
C LEU A 432 -14.09 -2.10 84.31
N SER A 433 -15.32 -1.64 84.12
CA SER A 433 -16.52 -2.31 84.64
C SER A 433 -17.63 -2.35 83.59
N GLN A 434 -18.47 -3.39 83.66
CA GLN A 434 -19.62 -3.54 82.78
C GLN A 434 -20.89 -3.16 83.55
N MET A 435 -21.73 -2.32 82.94
CA MET A 435 -23.05 -1.99 83.48
C MET A 435 -24.08 -2.01 82.35
N GLY A 436 -24.93 -3.04 82.34
CA GLY A 436 -25.86 -3.28 81.23
C GLY A 436 -25.12 -3.60 79.92
N GLN A 437 -25.49 -2.93 78.84
CA GLN A 437 -24.90 -3.11 77.50
C GLN A 437 -23.75 -2.13 77.19
N TYR A 438 -23.20 -1.43 78.19
CA TYR A 438 -22.11 -0.48 78.01
C TYR A 438 -20.87 -0.88 78.81
N LEU A 439 -19.70 -0.62 78.24
CA LEU A 439 -18.41 -0.63 78.93
C LEU A 439 -18.20 0.72 79.64
N LEU A 440 -17.70 0.70 80.87
CA LEU A 440 -17.34 1.89 81.66
C LEU A 440 -15.83 1.89 81.96
N LEU A 441 -15.21 3.06 81.90
CA LEU A 441 -13.85 3.31 82.42
C LEU A 441 -13.96 4.41 83.48
N ASN A 442 -13.54 4.14 84.72
CA ASN A 442 -13.68 5.08 85.85
C ASN A 442 -15.13 5.62 86.00
N ALA A 443 -16.12 4.72 85.94
CA ALA A 443 -17.55 5.02 86.04
C ALA A 443 -18.13 5.98 84.97
N LYS A 444 -17.43 6.21 83.85
CA LYS A 444 -17.93 6.99 82.71
C LYS A 444 -18.21 6.09 81.51
N LYS A 445 -19.32 6.35 80.81
CA LYS A 445 -19.71 5.64 79.57
C LYS A 445 -18.69 5.88 78.48
N ILE A 446 -18.25 4.79 77.87
CA ILE A 446 -17.44 4.84 76.66
C ILE A 446 -18.40 4.96 75.46
N ALA A 447 -18.19 5.96 74.61
CA ALA A 447 -19.06 6.22 73.46
C ALA A 447 -18.90 5.13 72.39
N ALA A 448 -19.87 4.20 72.31
CA ALA A 448 -19.99 3.24 71.23
C ALA A 448 -20.92 3.81 70.14
N GLY A 449 -20.37 4.61 69.23
CA GLY A 449 -21.10 5.24 68.14
C GLY A 449 -21.32 4.30 66.95
N GLN A 450 -22.43 3.55 66.94
CA GLN A 450 -23.01 2.92 65.75
C GLN A 450 -24.55 2.77 65.87
N ALA A 451 -25.26 3.78 66.38
CA ALA A 451 -26.73 3.81 66.38
C ALA A 451 -27.34 4.79 65.35
N ASP A 452 -26.54 5.64 64.70
CA ASP A 452 -27.02 6.69 63.79
C ASP A 452 -26.87 6.35 62.28
N VAL A 453 -26.48 5.11 61.94
CA VAL A 453 -26.19 4.71 60.54
C VAL A 453 -27.47 4.50 59.69
N ALA A 454 -28.67 4.63 60.27
CA ALA A 454 -29.93 4.38 59.58
C ALA A 454 -30.52 5.58 58.80
N ASP A 455 -30.19 6.83 59.17
CA ASP A 455 -30.70 8.02 58.45
C ASP A 455 -29.80 8.43 57.28
N THR A 456 -28.48 8.27 57.41
CA THR A 456 -27.53 8.54 56.32
C THR A 456 -27.68 7.58 55.16
N ALA A 457 -28.09 6.33 55.44
CA ALA A 457 -28.37 5.32 54.41
C ALA A 457 -29.59 5.69 53.53
N LYS A 458 -30.55 6.46 54.07
CA LYS A 458 -31.75 6.90 53.33
C LYS A 458 -31.49 8.12 52.45
N ALA A 459 -30.60 9.01 52.89
CA ALA A 459 -30.12 10.13 52.07
C ALA A 459 -29.21 9.68 50.91
N LEU A 460 -28.62 8.50 51.00
CA LEU A 460 -27.74 7.87 50.00
C LEU A 460 -28.41 6.71 49.25
N GLU A 461 -29.74 6.64 49.26
CA GLU A 461 -30.48 5.67 48.46
C GLU A 461 -30.55 6.14 46.99
N GLU A 462 -30.48 5.23 46.02
CA GLU A 462 -30.32 5.52 44.58
C GLU A 462 -31.41 6.43 43.98
N LYS A 463 -32.55 6.56 44.68
CA LYS A 463 -33.70 7.41 44.31
C LYS A 463 -33.77 8.74 45.07
N SER A 464 -32.81 9.05 45.95
CA SER A 464 -32.80 10.30 46.73
C SER A 464 -32.38 11.50 45.87
N ALA A 465 -32.82 12.70 46.25
CA ALA A 465 -32.45 13.95 45.56
C ALA A 465 -30.97 14.34 45.75
N ASP A 466 -30.29 13.76 46.74
CA ASP A 466 -28.89 14.05 47.07
C ASP A 466 -27.92 13.02 46.49
N TRP A 467 -28.42 11.88 46.00
CA TRP A 467 -27.62 10.84 45.37
C TRP A 467 -26.78 11.34 44.18
N GLN A 468 -27.33 12.26 43.40
CA GLN A 468 -26.68 12.86 42.22
C GLN A 468 -25.66 13.96 42.58
N LYS A 469 -25.49 14.31 43.86
CA LYS A 469 -24.61 15.41 44.32
C LYS A 469 -23.26 14.92 44.87
N ILE A 470 -23.02 13.62 44.87
CA ILE A 470 -21.81 13.01 45.42
C ILE A 470 -21.10 12.19 44.34
N LEU A 471 -19.78 12.08 44.44
CA LEU A 471 -19.00 11.14 43.64
C LEU A 471 -18.78 9.86 44.43
N ARG A 472 -19.24 8.74 43.89
CA ARG A 472 -19.06 7.41 44.46
C ARG A 472 -17.60 6.97 44.39
N LYS A 473 -17.20 6.20 45.41
CA LYS A 473 -15.83 5.71 45.57
C LYS A 473 -15.67 4.22 45.26
N ASP A 474 -16.79 3.55 45.01
CA ASP A 474 -16.89 2.10 44.91
C ASP A 474 -17.34 1.61 43.52
N ILE A 475 -17.83 2.51 42.66
CA ILE A 475 -18.11 2.27 41.24
C ILE A 475 -17.65 3.47 40.39
N PRO A 476 -17.44 3.31 39.06
CA PRO A 476 -17.18 4.44 38.17
C PRO A 476 -18.32 5.48 38.24
N ASP A 477 -17.96 6.76 38.35
CA ASP A 477 -18.91 7.87 38.54
C ASP A 477 -18.42 9.14 37.79
N VAL A 478 -19.34 10.02 37.40
CA VAL A 478 -19.06 11.18 36.52
C VAL A 478 -19.63 12.47 37.12
N ALA A 479 -18.79 13.49 37.28
CA ALA A 479 -19.24 14.83 37.65
C ALA A 479 -19.72 15.59 36.40
N ASN A 480 -21.01 15.95 36.36
CA ASN A 480 -21.60 16.71 35.24
C ASN A 480 -21.25 18.22 35.24
N ALA A 481 -20.47 18.70 36.23
CA ALA A 481 -20.04 20.09 36.37
C ALA A 481 -18.56 20.17 36.77
N LEU A 482 -17.93 21.36 36.65
CA LEU A 482 -16.50 21.57 36.90
C LEU A 482 -16.09 21.17 38.33
N LEU A 483 -15.10 20.28 38.44
CA LEU A 483 -14.53 19.85 39.71
C LEU A 483 -13.32 20.72 40.09
N THR A 484 -13.49 21.62 41.06
CA THR A 484 -12.40 22.51 41.55
C THR A 484 -11.82 22.00 42.87
N LEU A 485 -10.53 21.65 42.89
CA LEU A 485 -9.82 21.16 44.09
C LEU A 485 -8.87 22.23 44.64
N ALA A 486 -9.32 22.98 45.65
CA ALA A 486 -8.63 24.17 46.16
C ALA A 486 -7.26 23.89 46.82
N GLU A 487 -7.07 22.70 47.41
CA GLU A 487 -5.86 22.30 48.14
C GLU A 487 -4.93 21.39 47.30
N GLY A 488 -5.27 21.16 46.02
CA GLY A 488 -4.50 20.33 45.10
C GLY A 488 -5.01 18.90 44.93
N LEU A 489 -4.38 18.18 44.00
CA LEU A 489 -4.74 16.82 43.59
C LEU A 489 -3.60 15.85 43.90
N LYS A 490 -3.87 14.79 44.67
CA LYS A 490 -2.92 13.71 44.94
C LYS A 490 -3.46 12.40 44.38
N VAL A 491 -2.73 11.79 43.45
CA VAL A 491 -3.10 10.55 42.77
C VAL A 491 -2.10 9.46 43.14
N ASP A 492 -2.59 8.29 43.54
CA ASP A 492 -1.75 7.19 44.05
C ASP A 492 -1.19 6.29 42.93
N LYS A 493 -1.86 6.23 41.76
CA LYS A 493 -1.46 5.33 40.65
C LYS A 493 -1.51 5.95 39.25
N LEU A 494 -2.65 6.50 38.83
CA LEU A 494 -2.87 6.85 37.42
C LEU A 494 -3.90 7.99 37.27
N LEU A 495 -3.61 8.96 36.42
CA LEU A 495 -4.52 10.02 35.99
C LEU A 495 -4.49 10.12 34.46
N GLU A 496 -5.60 9.80 33.81
CA GLU A 496 -5.70 9.71 32.35
C GLU A 496 -6.96 10.47 31.88
N SER A 497 -6.87 11.11 30.71
CA SER A 497 -8.05 11.59 30.01
C SER A 497 -8.83 10.41 29.40
N VAL A 498 -10.11 10.61 29.10
CA VAL A 498 -11.00 9.54 28.58
C VAL A 498 -10.50 8.99 27.24
N ASP A 499 -9.85 9.84 26.45
CA ASP A 499 -9.24 9.54 25.15
C ASP A 499 -7.75 9.20 25.26
N PHE A 500 -7.22 8.96 26.46
CA PHE A 500 -5.82 8.60 26.64
C PHE A 500 -5.53 7.24 26.00
N ASP A 501 -4.80 7.29 24.89
CA ASP A 501 -4.34 6.12 24.17
C ASP A 501 -2.84 6.24 23.90
N PRO A 502 -1.99 5.56 24.68
CA PRO A 502 -0.54 5.63 24.52
C PRO A 502 -0.04 4.98 23.22
N ILE A 503 -0.88 4.20 22.51
CA ILE A 503 -0.54 3.59 21.21
C ILE A 503 -0.79 4.59 20.09
N ASN A 504 -1.88 5.34 20.16
CA ASN A 504 -2.25 6.36 19.17
C ASN A 504 -1.73 7.77 19.52
N GLU A 505 -0.98 7.90 20.62
CA GLU A 505 -0.43 9.14 21.16
C GLU A 505 -1.50 10.23 21.39
N ALA A 506 -2.71 9.80 21.78
CA ALA A 506 -3.87 10.66 22.00
C ALA A 506 -4.15 10.89 23.50
N GLY A 507 -4.80 12.01 23.82
CA GLY A 507 -5.16 12.38 25.18
C GLY A 507 -3.97 12.79 26.08
N PHE A 508 -4.17 12.73 27.39
CA PHE A 508 -3.16 13.03 28.42
C PHE A 508 -3.11 11.91 29.45
N GLY A 509 -1.91 11.46 29.79
CA GLY A 509 -1.70 10.45 30.83
C GLY A 509 -0.54 10.79 31.74
N LEU A 510 -0.80 10.82 33.04
CA LEU A 510 0.20 10.92 34.10
C LEU A 510 0.11 9.68 34.99
N GLY A 511 1.13 8.83 34.93
CA GLY A 511 1.09 7.52 35.57
C GLY A 511 2.47 6.99 35.94
N ARG A 512 2.47 5.98 36.80
CA ARG A 512 3.70 5.27 37.18
C ARG A 512 3.88 4.06 36.28
N GLY A 513 4.95 4.06 35.48
CA GLY A 513 5.28 2.92 34.61
C GLY A 513 5.68 1.67 35.41
N VAL A 514 5.71 0.52 34.74
CA VAL A 514 5.97 -0.80 35.34
C VAL A 514 7.28 -0.87 36.15
N SER A 515 8.25 0.00 35.84
CA SER A 515 9.52 0.13 36.57
C SER A 515 9.46 0.99 37.84
N GLY A 516 8.27 1.42 38.28
CA GLY A 516 8.11 2.32 39.43
C GLY A 516 8.54 3.78 39.20
N ARG A 517 8.81 4.18 37.95
CA ARG A 517 9.14 5.57 37.56
C ARG A 517 7.92 6.28 36.98
N TRP A 518 7.81 7.58 37.22
CA TRP A 518 6.70 8.39 36.71
C TRP A 518 6.90 8.75 35.24
N LYS A 519 5.81 8.74 34.47
CA LYS A 519 5.76 9.09 33.06
C LYS A 519 4.66 10.11 32.82
N LEU A 520 4.95 11.09 31.97
CA LEU A 520 4.00 12.07 31.46
C LEU A 520 3.91 11.88 29.95
N SER A 521 2.70 11.62 29.45
CA SER A 521 2.40 11.42 28.02
C SER A 521 1.41 12.50 27.57
N ILE A 522 1.86 13.40 26.70
CA ILE A 522 1.07 14.52 26.18
C ILE A 522 1.54 14.87 24.76
N PRO A 523 0.64 15.20 23.80
CA PRO A 523 1.02 15.55 22.43
C PRO A 523 1.83 16.84 22.34
N ASP A 524 1.42 17.89 23.07
CA ASP A 524 2.04 19.20 23.07
C ASP A 524 2.30 19.69 24.49
N LEU A 525 3.54 20.09 24.78
CA LEU A 525 3.95 20.66 26.07
C LEU A 525 4.44 22.10 25.87
N VAL A 526 3.65 23.09 26.31
CA VAL A 526 4.00 24.52 26.26
C VAL A 526 4.39 25.03 27.65
N VAL A 527 5.64 25.47 27.82
CA VAL A 527 6.17 26.03 29.08
C VAL A 527 6.46 27.51 28.89
N TRP A 528 5.71 28.37 29.58
CA TRP A 528 5.80 29.84 29.46
C TRP A 528 7.03 30.43 30.20
N GLY A 529 7.71 29.62 31.01
CA GLY A 529 8.93 29.95 31.75
C GLY A 529 10.12 29.06 31.40
N LYS A 530 10.96 28.70 32.37
CA LYS A 530 12.16 27.86 32.15
C LYS A 530 11.89 26.39 32.52
N ALA A 531 12.06 25.49 31.55
CA ALA A 531 12.12 24.04 31.78
C ALA A 531 13.57 23.57 32.00
N THR A 532 13.79 22.67 32.96
CA THR A 532 15.14 22.12 33.29
C THR A 532 15.06 20.59 33.31
N PHE A 533 15.97 19.91 32.61
CA PHE A 533 16.02 18.45 32.48
C PHE A 533 17.43 17.94 32.83
N ASN A 534 17.54 16.76 33.45
CA ASN A 534 18.82 16.09 33.66
C ASN A 534 19.32 15.38 32.37
N GLU A 535 18.39 14.84 31.57
CA GLU A 535 18.63 14.26 30.25
C GLU A 535 17.37 14.40 29.39
N LEU A 536 17.51 14.67 28.08
CA LEU A 536 16.40 14.83 27.14
C LEU A 536 16.73 14.16 25.80
N GLU A 537 16.15 12.98 25.55
CA GLU A 537 16.31 12.26 24.29
C GLU A 537 15.29 12.77 23.24
N LYS A 538 15.79 13.30 22.12
CA LYS A 538 14.95 13.79 21.00
C LYS A 538 15.11 12.86 19.80
N ARG A 539 14.07 12.12 19.41
CA ARG A 539 14.06 11.41 18.12
C ARG A 539 13.83 12.41 16.98
N LYS A 540 14.92 12.93 16.43
CA LYS A 540 14.97 13.96 15.38
C LYS A 540 15.29 13.34 14.01
N LEU A 541 14.73 13.88 12.92
CA LEU A 541 15.28 13.70 11.57
C LEU A 541 16.64 14.42 11.52
N SER A 542 17.74 13.68 11.45
CA SER A 542 19.12 14.20 11.42
C SER A 542 19.77 13.93 10.07
N PHE A 543 20.39 14.95 9.47
CA PHE A 543 21.29 14.77 8.32
C PHE A 543 22.69 14.42 8.82
N VAL A 544 23.34 13.43 8.20
CA VAL A 544 24.66 12.93 8.61
C VAL A 544 25.71 13.50 7.66
N GLY A 545 26.64 14.31 8.17
CA GLY A 545 27.72 14.94 7.40
C GLY A 545 28.96 14.05 7.16
N GLY A 546 28.79 12.73 7.17
CA GLY A 546 29.90 11.77 7.06
C GLY A 546 29.45 10.33 6.86
N ASN A 547 30.39 9.43 6.60
CA ASN A 547 30.11 8.02 6.37
C ASN A 547 29.75 7.30 7.68
N MET A 548 28.78 6.38 7.63
CA MET A 548 28.40 5.54 8.78
C MET A 548 28.94 4.13 8.61
N VAL A 549 29.34 3.50 9.72
CA VAL A 549 29.79 2.10 9.76
C VAL A 549 28.94 1.35 10.78
N PHE A 550 28.34 0.25 10.35
CA PHE A 550 27.61 -0.69 11.20
C PHE A 550 28.45 -1.96 11.34
N SER A 551 28.83 -2.26 12.58
CA SER A 551 29.70 -3.40 12.91
C SER A 551 29.42 -3.91 14.32
N SER A 552 30.18 -4.92 14.77
CA SER A 552 29.87 -5.68 15.99
C SER A 552 30.12 -4.90 17.29
N SER A 553 30.90 -3.80 17.25
CA SER A 553 31.22 -2.98 18.43
C SER A 553 31.67 -1.57 18.05
N GLY A 554 31.53 -0.63 18.98
CA GLY A 554 32.02 0.74 18.87
C GLY A 554 32.16 1.40 20.23
N SER A 555 33.08 2.36 20.38
CA SER A 555 33.32 3.04 21.66
C SER A 555 33.94 4.42 21.48
N LYS A 556 33.75 5.31 22.46
CA LYS A 556 34.42 6.61 22.49
C LYS A 556 35.48 6.63 23.60
N ILE A 557 36.72 6.94 23.23
CA ILE A 557 37.85 6.93 24.17
C ILE A 557 37.75 8.12 25.13
N VAL A 558 37.85 7.85 26.44
CA VAL A 558 37.83 8.86 27.49
C VAL A 558 39.18 9.04 28.18
N LYS A 559 40.04 8.01 28.09
CA LYS A 559 41.41 8.02 28.64
C LYS A 559 42.30 7.02 27.90
N VAL A 560 43.57 7.37 27.72
CA VAL A 560 44.59 6.46 27.13
C VAL A 560 45.77 6.32 28.10
N GLN A 561 46.23 5.08 28.31
CA GLN A 561 47.47 4.76 29.02
C GLN A 561 48.40 3.94 28.13
N LYS A 562 49.68 4.32 28.09
CA LYS A 562 50.73 3.57 27.39
C LYS A 562 51.27 2.50 28.34
N LEU A 563 51.21 1.24 27.93
CA LEU A 563 51.68 0.11 28.75
C LEU A 563 52.90 -0.56 28.11
N ASP A 564 53.87 -0.96 28.92
CA ASP A 564 55.03 -1.74 28.49
C ASP A 564 54.70 -3.25 28.33
N ALA A 565 55.71 -4.07 28.03
CA ALA A 565 55.57 -5.51 27.87
C ALA A 565 55.08 -6.24 29.15
N TYR A 566 55.19 -5.62 30.31
CA TYR A 566 54.78 -6.18 31.61
C TYR A 566 53.43 -5.64 32.09
N GLY A 567 52.76 -4.79 31.28
CA GLY A 567 51.48 -4.17 31.62
C GLY A 567 51.59 -2.98 32.57
N LEU A 568 52.78 -2.42 32.75
CA LEU A 568 53.03 -1.25 33.59
C LEU A 568 52.94 0.04 32.77
N ILE A 569 52.44 1.12 33.40
CA ILE A 569 52.33 2.43 32.75
C ILE A 569 53.74 2.96 32.50
N THR A 570 54.04 3.29 31.24
CA THR A 570 55.33 3.85 30.83
C THR A 570 55.16 5.20 30.12
N THR A 571 56.08 6.12 30.38
CA THR A 571 56.20 7.40 29.67
C THR A 571 57.22 7.32 28.53
N ASP A 572 58.03 6.26 28.47
CA ASP A 572 59.00 6.01 27.42
C ASP A 572 58.31 5.38 26.20
N GLU A 573 58.25 6.13 25.10
CA GLU A 573 57.62 5.66 23.88
C GLU A 573 58.31 4.44 23.31
N THR A 574 59.60 4.22 23.55
CA THR A 574 60.31 3.05 23.02
C THR A 574 59.87 1.74 23.70
N GLN A 575 59.40 1.83 24.95
CA GLN A 575 58.99 0.67 25.75
C GLN A 575 57.49 0.34 25.64
N CYS A 576 56.67 1.26 25.12
CA CYS A 576 55.23 1.06 24.92
C CYS A 576 54.97 -0.12 23.96
N ARG A 577 54.09 -1.05 24.35
CA ARG A 577 53.63 -2.19 23.54
C ARG A 577 52.14 -2.10 23.20
N VAL A 578 51.32 -1.59 24.12
CA VAL A 578 49.88 -1.41 23.90
C VAL A 578 49.38 -0.06 24.43
N TYR A 579 48.31 0.43 23.82
CA TYR A 579 47.56 1.59 24.27
C TYR A 579 46.26 1.12 24.93
N ARG A 580 46.19 1.21 26.26
CA ARG A 580 44.95 0.95 27.01
C ARG A 580 44.02 2.12 26.87
N CYS A 581 42.90 1.91 26.18
CA CYS A 581 41.90 2.90 25.86
C CYS A 581 40.65 2.63 26.69
N PHE A 582 40.34 3.53 27.62
CA PHE A 582 39.14 3.44 28.46
C PHE A 582 37.96 4.13 27.78
N PHE A 583 36.76 3.69 28.08
CA PHE A 583 35.47 4.29 27.71
C PHE A 583 34.55 4.31 28.92
N PHE A 584 33.52 5.16 28.89
CA PHE A 584 32.48 5.13 29.93
C PHE A 584 31.67 3.85 29.76
N GLN A 585 31.66 3.00 30.79
CA GLN A 585 30.62 1.97 30.90
C GLN A 585 29.33 2.55 31.46
N ASP A 586 29.42 3.47 32.43
CA ASP A 586 28.28 4.16 33.01
C ASP A 586 28.61 5.67 33.03
N ASP A 587 27.84 6.44 32.26
CA ASP A 587 27.99 7.89 32.18
C ASP A 587 27.08 8.64 33.18
N GLY A 588 26.44 7.92 34.10
CA GLY A 588 25.47 8.43 35.07
C GLY A 588 24.02 8.37 34.58
N THR A 589 23.79 7.90 33.34
CA THR A 589 22.46 7.71 32.75
C THR A 589 22.24 6.32 32.15
N THR A 590 23.29 5.70 31.58
CA THR A 590 23.20 4.38 30.94
C THR A 590 24.43 3.53 31.24
N ALA A 591 24.23 2.28 31.71
CA ALA A 591 25.29 1.27 31.85
C ALA A 591 25.40 0.41 30.57
N THR A 592 26.58 0.36 29.96
CA THR A 592 26.87 -0.33 28.69
C THR A 592 27.96 -1.38 28.90
N THR A 593 27.73 -2.57 28.34
CA THR A 593 28.70 -3.67 28.37
C THR A 593 29.68 -3.51 27.22
N ASN A 594 30.96 -3.75 27.48
CA ASN A 594 31.99 -3.78 26.46
C ASN A 594 31.79 -4.97 25.50
N LEU A 595 31.49 -4.67 24.22
CA LEU A 595 31.24 -5.65 23.16
C LEU A 595 32.48 -5.94 22.29
N TRP A 596 33.64 -5.37 22.63
CA TRP A 596 34.90 -5.75 21.98
C TRP A 596 35.32 -7.14 22.41
N GLU A 597 36.04 -7.85 21.54
CA GLU A 597 36.74 -9.07 21.92
C GLU A 597 38.20 -8.99 21.48
N LYS A 598 39.03 -9.85 22.09
CA LYS A 598 40.40 -10.04 21.67
C LYS A 598 40.44 -10.43 20.18
N ASP A 599 41.37 -9.82 19.45
CA ASP A 599 41.63 -9.98 18.01
C ASP A 599 40.66 -9.26 17.06
N ASP A 600 39.78 -8.42 17.60
CA ASP A 600 39.13 -7.37 16.82
C ASP A 600 40.15 -6.42 16.19
N GLN A 601 39.73 -5.80 15.09
CA GLN A 601 40.47 -4.73 14.45
C GLN A 601 39.72 -3.41 14.65
N ALA A 602 40.20 -2.58 15.56
CA ALA A 602 39.61 -1.29 15.88
C ALA A 602 40.09 -0.22 14.90
N ARG A 603 39.17 0.53 14.31
CA ARG A 603 39.48 1.66 13.43
C ARG A 603 38.96 2.98 13.97
N CYS A 604 39.77 4.02 13.84
CA CYS A 604 39.35 5.41 14.00
C CYS A 604 39.69 6.15 12.71
N GLN A 605 38.73 6.91 12.19
CA GLN A 605 38.96 7.80 11.05
C GLN A 605 38.10 9.06 11.20
N THR A 606 38.74 10.23 11.17
CA THR A 606 38.05 11.52 11.20
C THR A 606 38.30 12.29 9.90
N PHE A 607 37.27 12.95 9.39
CA PHE A 607 37.33 13.75 8.16
C PHE A 607 37.07 15.23 8.47
N ASN A 608 37.65 16.13 7.68
CA ASN A 608 37.31 17.57 7.65
C ASN A 608 37.52 18.35 8.96
N VAL A 609 38.48 17.97 9.80
CA VAL A 609 38.90 18.82 10.93
C VAL A 609 39.64 20.06 10.41
N ARG A 610 39.12 21.26 10.70
CA ARG A 610 39.87 22.53 10.51
C ARG A 610 40.95 22.63 11.59
N ASN A 611 42.20 22.46 11.20
CA ASN A 611 43.37 22.48 12.09
C ASN A 611 43.62 23.84 12.80
N ASP A 612 42.87 24.90 12.45
CA ASP A 612 43.19 26.28 12.82
C ASP A 612 42.29 26.87 13.94
N VAL A 613 41.28 26.13 14.42
CA VAL A 613 40.28 26.64 15.39
C VAL A 613 40.60 26.22 16.83
N TYR A 614 41.20 25.06 17.04
CA TYR A 614 41.54 24.53 18.37
C TYR A 614 42.95 23.91 18.37
N ARG A 615 43.76 24.21 19.39
CA ARG A 615 45.12 23.63 19.52
C ARG A 615 45.05 22.10 19.59
N ASN A 616 45.86 21.41 18.78
CA ASN A 616 46.04 19.96 18.73
C ASN A 616 44.87 19.12 18.18
N VAL A 617 44.00 19.69 17.33
CA VAL A 617 42.96 18.91 16.64
C VAL A 617 43.40 18.71 15.19
N ALA A 618 43.80 17.48 14.85
CA ALA A 618 44.15 17.04 13.51
C ALA A 618 43.29 15.83 13.11
N ASN A 619 43.12 15.59 11.81
CA ASN A 619 42.49 14.36 11.34
C ASN A 619 43.31 13.16 11.82
N LYS A 620 42.66 12.21 12.50
CA LYS A 620 43.26 10.94 12.93
C LYS A 620 42.83 9.80 12.04
N ASN A 621 43.77 8.90 11.75
CA ASN A 621 43.51 7.65 11.07
C ASN A 621 44.37 6.52 11.66
N TYR A 622 43.73 5.48 12.20
CA TYR A 622 44.43 4.26 12.59
C TYR A 622 43.52 3.04 12.53
N TRP A 623 44.13 1.89 12.25
CA TRP A 623 43.48 0.59 12.27
C TRP A 623 44.39 -0.40 13.00
N ARG A 624 44.01 -0.82 14.20
CA ARG A 624 44.87 -1.52 15.16
C ARG A 624 44.19 -2.77 15.70
N ARG A 625 44.95 -3.81 16.01
CA ARG A 625 44.41 -5.02 16.67
C ARG A 625 44.14 -4.78 18.16
N VAL A 626 43.02 -5.31 18.64
CA VAL A 626 42.68 -5.42 20.06
C VAL A 626 43.40 -6.63 20.66
N MET A 627 44.30 -6.38 21.60
CA MET A 627 45.13 -7.40 22.25
C MET A 627 44.51 -7.95 23.53
N ALA A 628 43.74 -7.12 24.24
CA ALA A 628 43.01 -7.49 25.45
C ALA A 628 41.77 -6.61 25.61
N VAL A 629 40.80 -7.11 26.37
CA VAL A 629 39.51 -6.47 26.63
C VAL A 629 39.27 -6.54 28.14
N GLY A 630 39.07 -5.38 28.75
CA GLY A 630 38.64 -5.24 30.14
C GLY A 630 37.16 -4.89 30.22
N GLU A 631 36.68 -4.62 31.43
CA GLU A 631 35.31 -4.15 31.64
C GLU A 631 35.13 -2.79 30.94
N ASP A 632 35.90 -1.77 31.28
CA ASP A 632 35.78 -0.41 30.76
C ASP A 632 36.91 0.02 29.80
N TYR A 633 37.69 -0.94 29.30
CA TYR A 633 38.81 -0.64 28.39
C TYR A 633 39.09 -1.72 27.34
N ILE A 634 39.85 -1.33 26.32
CA ILE A 634 40.54 -2.26 25.39
C ILE A 634 42.03 -1.89 25.27
N ASP A 635 42.88 -2.88 25.02
CA ASP A 635 44.30 -2.67 24.76
C ASP A 635 44.57 -2.76 23.25
N LEU A 636 44.90 -1.64 22.61
CA LEU A 636 45.24 -1.59 21.19
C LEU A 636 46.74 -1.81 20.97
N SER A 637 47.09 -2.67 20.02
CA SER A 637 48.48 -2.96 19.69
C SER A 637 49.19 -1.75 19.10
N ARG A 638 50.43 -1.53 19.54
CA ARG A 638 51.32 -0.54 18.93
C ARG A 638 51.89 -1.02 17.60
N GLU A 639 52.28 -2.29 17.52
CA GLU A 639 53.02 -2.87 16.39
C GLU A 639 52.11 -3.64 15.41
N ASP A 640 51.04 -4.27 15.89
CA ASP A 640 50.06 -4.95 15.05
C ASP A 640 48.97 -3.95 14.62
N CYS A 641 49.29 -3.16 13.60
CA CYS A 641 48.42 -2.13 13.03
C CYS A 641 48.68 -1.89 11.53
N GLU A 642 47.78 -1.15 10.89
CA GLU A 642 48.02 -0.59 9.56
C GLU A 642 49.24 0.35 9.56
N ALA A 643 50.05 0.29 8.50
CA ALA A 643 51.20 1.17 8.35
C ALA A 643 50.76 2.64 8.36
N GLY A 644 51.46 3.47 9.15
CA GLY A 644 51.10 4.90 9.30
C GLY A 644 49.94 5.16 10.27
N SER A 645 49.45 4.16 11.01
CA SER A 645 48.44 4.35 12.05
C SER A 645 48.89 5.36 13.12
N ASP A 646 48.07 6.36 13.39
CA ASP A 646 48.26 7.29 14.51
C ASP A 646 48.13 6.61 15.88
N ALA A 647 48.63 7.26 16.93
CA ALA A 647 48.40 6.84 18.31
C ALA A 647 46.98 7.21 18.77
N PRO A 648 46.24 6.31 19.45
CA PRO A 648 44.93 6.63 20.02
C PRO A 648 45.03 7.78 21.03
N ALA A 649 44.02 8.66 21.07
CA ALA A 649 43.90 9.65 22.14
C ALA A 649 42.45 9.87 22.58
N ILE A 650 42.30 10.69 23.62
CA ILE A 650 41.01 11.02 24.23
C ILE A 650 40.10 11.71 23.18
N GLY A 651 38.84 11.31 23.14
CA GLY A 651 37.82 11.83 22.24
C GLY A 651 37.64 11.02 20.95
N ASP A 652 38.57 10.12 20.64
CA ASP A 652 38.50 9.28 19.43
C ASP A 652 37.28 8.35 19.47
N THR A 653 36.63 8.20 18.32
CA THR A 653 35.55 7.23 18.14
C THR A 653 36.10 6.01 17.41
N LEU A 654 35.92 4.85 18.02
CA LEU A 654 36.35 3.56 17.52
C LEU A 654 35.17 2.79 16.96
N VAL A 655 35.39 2.13 15.84
CA VAL A 655 34.48 1.13 15.28
C VAL A 655 35.22 -0.19 15.08
N GLN A 656 34.57 -1.30 15.40
CA GLN A 656 35.09 -2.63 15.08
C GLN A 656 35.01 -2.80 13.57
N MET A 657 36.12 -3.11 12.94
CA MET A 657 36.21 -3.20 11.48
C MET A 657 37.04 -4.43 11.14
N GLY A 658 36.44 -5.61 11.31
CA GLY A 658 37.10 -6.89 11.07
C GLY A 658 37.68 -7.56 12.31
N HIS A 659 38.10 -8.81 12.13
CA HIS A 659 38.63 -9.67 13.19
C HIS A 659 39.61 -10.67 12.59
N ARG A 660 40.69 -11.03 13.29
CA ARG A 660 41.74 -11.91 12.73
C ARG A 660 41.23 -13.29 12.30
N THR A 661 40.43 -13.95 13.12
CA THR A 661 40.06 -15.37 12.93
C THR A 661 38.57 -15.65 12.88
N LYS A 662 37.73 -14.95 13.66
CA LYS A 662 36.28 -15.16 13.77
C LYS A 662 35.49 -14.62 12.56
N PRO A 663 34.96 -15.47 11.66
CA PRO A 663 34.29 -15.03 10.44
C PRO A 663 33.06 -14.15 10.67
N GLU A 664 32.31 -14.41 11.74
CA GLU A 664 31.10 -13.66 12.12
C GLU A 664 31.40 -12.19 12.46
N ARG A 665 32.64 -11.87 12.83
CA ARG A 665 33.11 -10.51 13.15
C ARG A 665 33.96 -9.90 12.03
N GLN A 666 34.06 -10.59 10.89
CA GLN A 666 34.78 -10.13 9.69
C GLN A 666 33.86 -9.41 8.68
N SER A 667 32.67 -8.99 9.10
CA SER A 667 31.66 -8.37 8.24
C SER A 667 31.30 -6.96 8.73
N MET A 668 30.93 -6.08 7.79
CA MET A 668 30.45 -4.73 8.11
C MET A 668 29.58 -4.16 6.98
N ILE A 669 28.76 -3.18 7.34
CA ILE A 669 28.02 -2.35 6.38
C ILE A 669 28.54 -0.92 6.51
N GLN A 670 28.84 -0.29 5.37
CA GLN A 670 29.25 1.10 5.30
C GLN A 670 28.24 1.90 4.48
N ILE A 671 27.74 2.99 5.04
CA ILE A 671 26.94 3.98 4.30
C ILE A 671 27.85 5.14 3.94
N LEU A 672 28.09 5.33 2.65
CA LEU A 672 28.83 6.46 2.10
C LEU A 672 27.87 7.60 1.79
N VAL A 673 28.19 8.78 2.32
CA VAL A 673 27.43 10.02 2.11
C VAL A 673 28.25 11.05 1.30
N SER A 674 29.55 10.80 1.12
CA SER A 674 30.45 11.56 0.24
C SER A 674 31.55 10.67 -0.37
N GLY A 675 32.11 11.09 -1.53
CA GLY A 675 33.10 10.34 -2.32
C GLY A 675 32.55 9.83 -3.65
N ASP A 676 33.39 9.18 -4.47
CA ASP A 676 33.08 8.81 -5.87
C ASP A 676 31.87 7.89 -6.03
N ASP A 677 31.59 7.07 -5.02
CA ASP A 677 30.45 6.13 -5.00
C ASP A 677 29.24 6.65 -4.21
N ALA A 678 29.36 7.80 -3.55
CA ALA A 678 28.28 8.31 -2.70
C ALA A 678 27.12 8.92 -3.51
N PRO A 679 25.86 8.80 -3.03
CA PRO A 679 25.46 8.01 -1.86
C PRO A 679 25.50 6.50 -2.15
N ALA A 680 26.10 5.72 -1.25
CA ALA A 680 26.15 4.25 -1.39
C ALA A 680 25.93 3.52 -0.06
N ILE A 681 25.35 2.32 -0.15
CA ILE A 681 25.41 1.31 0.90
C ILE A 681 26.31 0.19 0.41
N ILE A 682 27.38 -0.11 1.15
CA ILE A 682 28.39 -1.11 0.78
C ILE A 682 28.46 -2.19 1.85
N TRP A 683 28.45 -3.44 1.43
CA TRP A 683 28.60 -4.60 2.32
C TRP A 683 29.98 -5.21 2.14
N TYR A 684 30.64 -5.53 3.25
CA TYR A 684 31.92 -6.21 3.27
C TYR A 684 31.87 -7.48 4.09
N ALA A 685 32.62 -8.49 3.66
CA ALA A 685 32.81 -9.75 4.40
C ALA A 685 34.26 -10.24 4.27
N GLY A 686 34.73 -10.98 5.28
CA GLY A 686 36.09 -11.54 5.30
C GLY A 686 37.20 -10.54 5.61
N ILE A 687 36.91 -9.45 6.33
CA ILE A 687 37.89 -8.46 6.80
C ILE A 687 38.74 -9.05 7.93
N ASN A 688 39.80 -9.75 7.55
CA ASN A 688 40.75 -10.40 8.45
C ASN A 688 42.12 -9.69 8.55
N GLY A 689 42.23 -8.52 7.92
CA GLY A 689 43.42 -7.68 7.83
C GLY A 689 43.03 -6.23 7.60
N TYR A 690 44.04 -5.35 7.57
CA TYR A 690 43.86 -3.90 7.43
C TYR A 690 43.63 -3.49 5.97
N THR A 691 42.70 -4.15 5.29
CA THR A 691 42.32 -3.84 3.91
C THR A 691 40.87 -4.22 3.65
N LEU A 692 40.20 -3.38 2.86
CA LEU A 692 38.86 -3.65 2.33
C LEU A 692 38.91 -4.14 0.88
N GLU A 693 40.10 -4.17 0.27
CA GLU A 693 40.29 -4.60 -1.11
C GLU A 693 39.88 -6.07 -1.27
N GLY A 694 39.03 -6.33 -2.26
CA GLY A 694 38.48 -7.66 -2.52
C GLY A 694 37.50 -8.17 -1.45
N LYS A 695 37.12 -7.35 -0.46
CA LYS A 695 36.19 -7.74 0.62
C LYS A 695 34.75 -7.28 0.37
N ARG A 696 34.52 -6.45 -0.65
CA ARG A 696 33.19 -5.95 -1.03
C ARG A 696 32.32 -7.08 -1.58
N THR A 697 31.17 -7.29 -0.97
CA THR A 697 30.19 -8.30 -1.39
C THR A 697 28.97 -7.69 -2.07
N ALA A 698 28.64 -6.43 -1.77
CA ALA A 698 27.59 -5.69 -2.46
C ALA A 698 27.82 -4.19 -2.42
N ILE A 699 27.28 -3.47 -3.40
CA ILE A 699 27.14 -2.01 -3.41
C ILE A 699 25.78 -1.64 -4.02
N VAL A 700 25.09 -0.70 -3.38
CA VAL A 700 23.88 -0.07 -3.89
C VAL A 700 24.11 1.44 -3.90
N SER A 701 24.23 2.03 -5.09
CA SER A 701 24.37 3.47 -5.33
C SER A 701 23.63 3.89 -6.62
N PRO A 702 23.42 5.20 -6.87
CA PRO A 702 22.83 5.68 -8.12
C PRO A 702 23.63 5.31 -9.38
N THR A 703 24.96 5.16 -9.24
CA THR A 703 25.86 4.86 -10.35
C THR A 703 26.06 3.37 -10.56
N ARG A 704 25.80 2.55 -9.53
CA ARG A 704 26.19 1.15 -9.52
C ARG A 704 25.39 0.32 -8.52
N VAL A 705 24.80 -0.77 -9.00
CA VAL A 705 24.17 -1.80 -8.17
C VAL A 705 24.83 -3.14 -8.50
N GLU A 706 25.63 -3.65 -7.57
CA GLU A 706 26.37 -4.91 -7.75
C GLU A 706 26.17 -5.80 -6.53
N PHE A 707 25.91 -7.09 -6.78
CA PHE A 707 25.87 -8.13 -5.76
C PHE A 707 26.80 -9.28 -6.17
N ASN A 708 27.57 -9.80 -5.22
CA ASN A 708 28.36 -10.99 -5.45
C ASN A 708 27.43 -12.21 -5.64
N THR A 709 27.42 -12.78 -6.85
CA THR A 709 26.56 -13.89 -7.26
C THR A 709 26.83 -15.19 -6.49
N GLN A 710 28.00 -15.33 -5.84
CA GLN A 710 28.27 -16.47 -4.96
C GLN A 710 27.31 -16.55 -3.78
N LEU A 711 26.86 -15.40 -3.26
CA LEU A 711 25.99 -15.34 -2.07
C LEU A 711 24.55 -14.94 -2.40
N PHE A 712 24.29 -14.46 -3.63
CA PHE A 712 22.95 -14.12 -4.08
C PHE A 712 22.18 -15.38 -4.52
N ARG A 713 21.03 -15.64 -3.90
CA ARG A 713 20.17 -16.82 -4.17
C ARG A 713 18.72 -16.37 -4.27
N LEU A 714 17.99 -16.89 -5.26
CA LEU A 714 16.55 -16.73 -5.40
C LEU A 714 15.85 -17.83 -4.61
N VAL A 715 14.77 -17.51 -3.90
CA VAL A 715 13.90 -18.54 -3.29
C VAL A 715 12.76 -18.79 -4.27
N SER A 716 12.71 -19.99 -4.85
CA SER A 716 11.59 -20.38 -5.72
C SER A 716 10.32 -20.61 -4.90
N GLY A 717 9.15 -20.66 -5.56
CA GLY A 717 7.87 -20.97 -4.89
C GLY A 717 7.84 -22.34 -4.17
N SER A 718 8.82 -23.20 -4.41
CA SER A 718 9.02 -24.46 -3.67
C SER A 718 9.81 -24.30 -2.36
N GLY A 719 10.30 -23.09 -2.05
CA GLY A 719 11.21 -22.81 -0.94
C GLY A 719 12.69 -23.13 -1.27
N ALA A 720 12.99 -23.74 -2.42
CA ALA A 720 14.36 -24.03 -2.82
C ALA A 720 15.16 -22.73 -3.10
N LYS A 721 16.38 -22.65 -2.56
CA LYS A 721 17.35 -21.58 -2.84
C LYS A 721 18.12 -21.91 -4.11
N VAL A 722 17.94 -21.10 -5.15
CA VAL A 722 18.48 -21.29 -6.50
C VAL A 722 19.56 -20.24 -6.76
N ALA A 723 20.72 -20.68 -7.28
CA ALA A 723 21.77 -19.77 -7.73
C ALA A 723 21.33 -18.99 -8.97
N MET A 724 21.74 -17.73 -9.07
CA MET A 724 21.47 -16.92 -10.26
C MET A 724 22.59 -17.15 -11.29
N VAL A 725 22.23 -17.52 -12.52
CA VAL A 725 23.19 -17.71 -13.61
C VAL A 725 23.80 -16.37 -13.99
N ALA A 726 25.13 -16.28 -14.00
CA ALA A 726 25.86 -15.09 -14.41
C ALA A 726 26.28 -15.23 -15.89
N ASP A 727 25.59 -14.54 -16.81
CA ASP A 727 25.95 -14.57 -18.22
C ASP A 727 27.21 -13.71 -18.49
N ARG A 728 28.28 -14.36 -18.94
CA ARG A 728 29.60 -13.78 -19.19
C ARG A 728 29.85 -13.53 -20.68
N GLY A 729 28.89 -13.83 -21.56
CA GLY A 729 29.07 -13.72 -23.00
C GLY A 729 30.05 -14.76 -23.55
N TYR A 730 30.93 -14.36 -24.49
CA TYR A 730 31.84 -15.30 -25.16
C TYR A 730 32.98 -15.77 -24.25
N TRP A 731 33.31 -17.07 -24.27
CA TRP A 731 34.44 -17.64 -23.53
C TRP A 731 35.78 -17.12 -24.06
N ARG A 732 36.67 -16.71 -23.16
CA ARG A 732 38.00 -16.18 -23.49
C ARG A 732 39.05 -16.93 -22.69
N GLN A 733 40.09 -17.41 -23.39
CA GLN A 733 41.20 -18.14 -22.79
C GLN A 733 41.99 -17.34 -21.74
N THR A 734 41.95 -16.01 -21.81
CA THR A 734 42.64 -15.11 -20.87
C THR A 734 41.85 -14.83 -19.59
N GLU A 735 40.60 -15.27 -19.49
CA GLU A 735 39.73 -15.03 -18.35
C GLU A 735 39.62 -16.24 -17.42
N THR A 736 39.18 -15.98 -16.19
CA THR A 736 38.86 -17.01 -15.21
C THR A 736 37.36 -17.01 -14.94
N TYR A 737 36.77 -18.19 -14.90
CA TYR A 737 35.34 -18.40 -14.65
C TYR A 737 35.11 -19.06 -13.29
N ALA A 738 33.94 -18.85 -12.71
CA ALA A 738 33.52 -19.40 -11.43
C ALA A 738 32.23 -20.21 -11.56
N TYR A 739 31.87 -20.93 -10.50
CA TYR A 739 30.61 -21.68 -10.43
C TYR A 739 29.43 -20.81 -10.86
N TYR A 740 28.60 -21.34 -11.75
CA TYR A 740 27.39 -20.72 -12.29
C TYR A 740 27.59 -19.53 -13.25
N ASP A 741 28.82 -19.31 -13.72
CA ASP A 741 29.09 -18.49 -14.90
C ASP A 741 28.63 -19.23 -16.16
N ARG A 742 27.90 -18.54 -17.04
CA ARG A 742 27.49 -19.05 -18.35
C ARG A 742 28.25 -18.33 -19.47
N VAL A 743 28.79 -19.10 -20.41
CA VAL A 743 29.51 -18.58 -21.58
C VAL A 743 28.97 -19.19 -22.87
N SER A 744 29.12 -18.46 -23.97
CA SER A 744 29.02 -19.00 -25.32
C SER A 744 30.41 -19.44 -25.80
N HIS A 745 30.50 -20.66 -26.31
CA HIS A 745 31.73 -21.21 -26.93
C HIS A 745 31.35 -22.21 -28.02
N ASP A 746 31.97 -22.10 -29.19
CA ASP A 746 31.74 -23.00 -30.34
C ASP A 746 30.26 -23.15 -30.74
N GLY A 747 29.48 -22.05 -30.66
CA GLY A 747 28.06 -22.03 -31.01
C GLY A 747 27.15 -22.74 -30.01
N SER A 748 27.67 -23.12 -28.84
CA SER A 748 26.93 -23.75 -27.74
C SER A 748 26.94 -22.83 -26.51
N LEU A 749 25.96 -23.01 -25.61
CA LEU A 749 25.96 -22.37 -24.29
C LEU A 749 26.43 -23.37 -23.24
N TRP A 750 27.37 -22.93 -22.41
CA TRP A 750 28.02 -23.72 -21.38
C TRP A 750 27.88 -23.04 -20.02
N LEU A 751 27.51 -23.80 -19.01
CA LEU A 751 27.46 -23.39 -17.61
C LEU A 751 28.65 -23.99 -16.85
N CYS A 752 29.41 -23.18 -16.14
CA CYS A 752 30.45 -23.64 -15.26
C CYS A 752 29.83 -24.33 -14.02
N VAL A 753 30.11 -25.62 -13.85
CA VAL A 753 29.59 -26.46 -12.74
C VAL A 753 30.69 -26.96 -11.82
N ALA A 754 31.91 -26.40 -11.95
CA ALA A 754 32.99 -26.64 -11.00
C ALA A 754 32.60 -26.24 -9.57
N PRO A 755 33.11 -26.92 -8.53
CA PRO A 755 32.75 -26.61 -7.14
C PRO A 755 32.88 -25.13 -6.78
N GLU A 756 31.94 -24.62 -5.96
CA GLU A 756 31.95 -23.23 -5.48
C GLU A 756 33.33 -22.86 -4.88
N GLY A 757 33.86 -21.70 -5.27
CA GLY A 757 35.17 -21.21 -4.84
C GLY A 757 36.35 -21.60 -5.74
N LYS A 758 36.17 -22.53 -6.70
CA LYS A 758 37.20 -22.86 -7.69
C LYS A 758 37.20 -21.87 -8.85
N LYS A 759 38.39 -21.38 -9.22
CA LYS A 759 38.60 -20.61 -10.46
C LYS A 759 38.90 -21.57 -11.61
N VAL A 760 38.13 -21.47 -12.68
CA VAL A 760 38.22 -22.32 -13.87
C VAL A 760 38.86 -21.53 -15.02
N THR A 761 39.91 -22.09 -15.59
CA THR A 761 40.57 -21.57 -16.82
C THR A 761 40.49 -22.57 -17.97
N SER A 762 39.91 -23.75 -17.73
CA SER A 762 39.77 -24.79 -18.73
C SER A 762 38.71 -24.39 -19.77
N GLU A 763 38.91 -24.89 -20.99
CA GLU A 763 38.01 -24.65 -22.11
C GLU A 763 36.69 -25.44 -21.95
N PRO A 764 35.51 -24.83 -22.19
CA PRO A 764 34.23 -25.53 -22.21
C PRO A 764 34.17 -26.54 -23.36
N LYS A 765 34.08 -27.83 -23.06
CA LYS A 765 33.96 -28.89 -24.07
C LYS A 765 33.31 -30.14 -23.48
N LEU A 766 32.80 -31.01 -24.37
CA LEU A 766 32.28 -32.32 -23.97
C LEU A 766 33.38 -33.13 -23.26
N GLY A 767 33.04 -33.71 -22.11
CA GLY A 767 33.96 -34.49 -21.28
C GLY A 767 34.84 -33.66 -20.33
N ASN A 768 34.63 -32.34 -20.24
CA ASN A 768 35.20 -31.52 -19.18
C ASN A 768 34.19 -31.37 -18.04
N ASP A 769 34.46 -32.01 -16.90
CA ASP A 769 33.56 -32.03 -15.73
C ASP A 769 33.38 -30.66 -15.06
N GLU A 770 34.15 -29.65 -15.46
CA GLU A 770 33.99 -28.27 -14.99
C GLU A 770 32.88 -27.51 -15.75
N TRP A 771 32.40 -28.05 -16.88
CA TRP A 771 31.44 -27.39 -17.78
C TRP A 771 30.27 -28.28 -18.17
N GLN A 772 29.06 -27.79 -17.93
CA GLN A 772 27.81 -28.40 -18.38
C GLN A 772 27.29 -27.71 -19.63
N ARG A 773 27.09 -28.45 -20.72
CA ARG A 773 26.44 -27.90 -21.92
C ARG A 773 24.94 -27.72 -21.67
N GLN A 774 24.46 -26.48 -21.75
CA GLN A 774 23.04 -26.17 -21.60
C GLN A 774 22.31 -26.16 -22.94
N VAL A 775 22.97 -25.66 -23.98
CA VAL A 775 22.43 -25.61 -25.35
C VAL A 775 23.49 -26.11 -26.31
N ASN A 776 23.11 -27.03 -27.18
CA ASN A 776 24.00 -27.55 -28.22
C ASN A 776 23.91 -26.69 -29.49
N ARG A 777 25.03 -26.55 -30.19
CA ARG A 777 25.02 -26.13 -31.59
C ARG A 777 24.26 -27.16 -32.42
N GLY A 778 23.43 -26.71 -33.36
CA GLY A 778 22.78 -27.61 -34.32
C GLY A 778 23.81 -28.38 -35.15
N GLU A 779 23.47 -29.58 -35.63
CA GLU A 779 24.40 -30.56 -36.25
C GLU A 779 25.16 -30.06 -37.49
N LYS A 780 24.85 -28.88 -38.04
CA LYS A 780 25.53 -28.29 -39.20
C LYS A 780 26.40 -27.07 -38.94
N GLY A 781 26.40 -26.47 -37.74
CA GLY A 781 27.29 -25.34 -37.42
C GLY A 781 27.17 -24.07 -38.29
N GLU A 782 26.22 -24.01 -39.23
CA GLU A 782 25.89 -22.82 -40.02
C GLU A 782 24.74 -22.05 -39.36
N ARG A 783 24.75 -20.72 -39.55
CA ARG A 783 23.63 -19.83 -39.21
C ARG A 783 22.35 -20.47 -39.76
N GLY A 784 21.34 -20.70 -38.92
CA GLY A 784 20.09 -21.32 -39.37
C GLY A 784 19.59 -20.65 -40.64
N GLU A 785 19.23 -21.43 -41.66
CA GLU A 785 18.78 -20.86 -42.94
C GLU A 785 17.64 -19.89 -42.67
N PRO A 786 17.64 -18.70 -43.31
CA PRO A 786 16.49 -17.81 -43.25
C PRO A 786 15.26 -18.59 -43.70
N ALA A 787 14.17 -18.51 -42.92
CA ALA A 787 12.90 -19.07 -43.33
C ALA A 787 12.47 -18.42 -44.66
N LEU A 788 11.77 -19.19 -45.49
CA LEU A 788 11.07 -18.66 -46.65
C LEU A 788 9.87 -17.83 -46.15
N GLU A 789 9.90 -16.53 -46.40
CA GLU A 789 8.87 -15.56 -46.05
C GLU A 789 8.02 -15.26 -47.29
N LEU A 790 6.70 -15.44 -47.19
CA LEU A 790 5.75 -15.03 -48.22
C LEU A 790 5.23 -13.64 -47.88
N ARG A 791 5.42 -12.69 -48.80
CA ARG A 791 4.85 -11.35 -48.73
C ARG A 791 3.78 -11.19 -49.80
N LEU A 792 2.63 -10.66 -49.41
CA LEU A 792 1.50 -10.41 -50.30
C LEU A 792 1.23 -8.90 -50.30
N ASP A 793 1.55 -8.24 -51.41
CA ASP A 793 1.48 -6.79 -51.53
C ASP A 793 0.38 -6.38 -52.52
N ILE A 794 -0.33 -5.29 -52.21
CA ILE A 794 -1.21 -4.62 -53.17
C ILE A 794 -0.35 -3.64 -53.97
N VAL A 795 -0.04 -4.00 -55.21
CA VAL A 795 0.83 -3.19 -56.08
C VAL A 795 0.06 -2.16 -56.89
N ARG A 796 -1.29 -2.24 -56.90
CA ARG A 796 -2.19 -1.26 -57.52
C ARG A 796 -3.59 -1.40 -56.92
N GLY A 797 -4.27 -0.29 -56.66
CA GLY A 797 -5.59 -0.29 -56.01
C GLY A 797 -5.47 -0.13 -54.48
N ASP A 798 -6.56 -0.38 -53.77
CA ASP A 798 -6.66 -0.27 -52.31
C ASP A 798 -7.39 -1.51 -51.75
N ILE A 799 -7.32 -1.76 -50.44
CA ILE A 799 -8.11 -2.80 -49.75
C ILE A 799 -9.58 -2.40 -49.56
N PHE A 800 -9.87 -1.10 -49.61
CA PHE A 800 -11.20 -0.57 -49.34
C PHE A 800 -12.06 -0.60 -50.59
N TYR A 801 -12.96 -1.57 -50.64
CA TYR A 801 -14.05 -1.64 -51.61
C TYR A 801 -15.29 -0.92 -51.05
N ARG A 802 -16.10 -0.30 -51.93
CA ARG A 802 -17.45 0.18 -51.60
C ARG A 802 -18.38 -0.15 -52.74
N GLU A 803 -19.56 -0.64 -52.40
CA GLU A 803 -20.57 -1.05 -53.38
C GLU A 803 -20.94 0.10 -54.32
N GLY A 804 -20.95 -0.19 -55.63
CA GLY A 804 -21.25 0.80 -56.68
C GLY A 804 -20.05 1.62 -57.20
N GLN A 805 -18.86 1.50 -56.59
CA GLN A 805 -17.63 2.06 -57.12
C GLN A 805 -16.88 0.96 -57.89
N GLY A 806 -16.60 1.15 -59.17
CA GLY A 806 -15.80 0.19 -59.95
C GLY A 806 -14.44 -0.02 -59.27
N PHE A 807 -14.15 -1.25 -58.88
CA PHE A 807 -12.99 -1.62 -58.06
C PHE A 807 -12.07 -2.54 -58.83
N VAL A 808 -10.78 -2.21 -58.80
CA VAL A 808 -9.70 -3.04 -59.35
C VAL A 808 -8.50 -2.95 -58.42
N ALA A 809 -8.12 -4.07 -57.82
CA ALA A 809 -6.90 -4.22 -57.04
C ALA A 809 -6.00 -5.28 -57.67
N LYS A 810 -4.68 -5.06 -57.67
CA LYS A 810 -3.71 -6.03 -58.14
C LYS A 810 -2.83 -6.47 -56.99
N LEU A 811 -2.90 -7.75 -56.66
CA LEU A 811 -2.06 -8.40 -55.67
C LEU A 811 -0.81 -8.97 -56.33
N LYS A 812 0.32 -8.87 -55.65
CA LYS A 812 1.58 -9.49 -56.02
C LYS A 812 2.17 -10.24 -54.83
N VAL A 813 2.61 -11.46 -55.06
CA VAL A 813 3.35 -12.27 -54.09
C VAL A 813 4.84 -12.07 -54.32
N THR A 814 5.58 -11.93 -53.22
CA THR A 814 7.04 -12.02 -53.20
C THR A 814 7.47 -13.11 -52.22
N VAL A 815 8.24 -14.10 -52.69
CA VAL A 815 8.80 -15.18 -51.86
C VAL A 815 10.24 -14.82 -51.50
N MET A 816 10.50 -14.46 -50.25
CA MET A 816 11.82 -14.04 -49.76
C MET A 816 12.50 -15.18 -48.97
N LYS A 817 13.83 -15.33 -49.09
CA LYS A 817 14.62 -16.17 -48.17
C LYS A 817 15.76 -15.31 -47.60
N GLY A 818 15.49 -14.69 -46.45
CA GLY A 818 16.32 -13.58 -45.96
C GLY A 818 16.11 -12.35 -46.83
N ASP A 819 17.18 -11.76 -47.35
CA ASP A 819 17.12 -10.56 -48.22
C ASP A 819 17.00 -10.90 -49.72
N ALA A 820 16.95 -12.19 -50.09
CA ALA A 820 16.89 -12.64 -51.48
C ALA A 820 15.43 -12.93 -51.92
N ASP A 821 14.99 -12.28 -53.01
CA ASP A 821 13.73 -12.55 -53.69
C ASP A 821 13.88 -13.80 -54.60
N LEU A 822 13.15 -14.85 -54.24
CA LEU A 822 13.14 -16.15 -54.91
C LEU A 822 11.87 -16.37 -55.74
N THR A 823 11.00 -15.37 -55.89
CA THR A 823 9.70 -15.51 -56.56
C THR A 823 9.83 -16.11 -57.95
N THR A 824 10.81 -15.67 -58.75
CA THR A 824 11.02 -16.16 -60.12
C THR A 824 11.68 -17.53 -60.22
N SER A 825 12.14 -18.09 -59.08
CA SER A 825 12.81 -19.39 -59.02
C SER A 825 11.84 -20.57 -58.84
N PHE A 826 10.58 -20.30 -58.46
CA PHE A 826 9.55 -21.32 -58.34
C PHE A 826 8.80 -21.50 -59.66
N HIS A 827 8.40 -22.73 -59.95
CA HIS A 827 7.61 -23.02 -61.15
C HIS A 827 6.18 -22.48 -60.98
N PRO A 828 5.54 -21.90 -62.02
CA PRO A 828 4.18 -21.36 -61.93
C PRO A 828 3.15 -22.33 -61.35
N SER A 829 3.28 -23.64 -61.60
CA SER A 829 2.37 -24.65 -61.05
C SER A 829 2.47 -24.85 -59.52
N GLN A 830 3.48 -24.27 -58.87
CA GLN A 830 3.62 -24.27 -57.42
C GLN A 830 2.94 -23.07 -56.77
N MET A 831 2.52 -22.09 -57.57
CA MET A 831 1.93 -20.83 -57.12
C MET A 831 0.44 -20.85 -57.45
N VAL A 832 -0.42 -20.88 -56.44
CA VAL A 832 -1.87 -21.00 -56.66
C VAL A 832 -2.61 -19.91 -55.91
N TRP A 833 -3.50 -19.23 -56.62
CA TRP A 833 -4.47 -18.31 -56.05
C TRP A 833 -5.82 -19.01 -55.86
N SER A 834 -6.41 -18.83 -54.70
CA SER A 834 -7.77 -19.26 -54.37
C SER A 834 -8.55 -18.13 -53.70
N ARG A 835 -9.88 -18.25 -53.73
CA ARG A 835 -10.79 -17.35 -53.03
C ARG A 835 -11.56 -18.12 -51.97
N GLU A 836 -11.77 -17.48 -50.83
CA GLU A 836 -12.61 -17.98 -49.75
C GLU A 836 -13.65 -16.92 -49.42
N SER A 837 -14.93 -17.28 -49.56
CA SER A 837 -16.09 -16.45 -49.31
C SER A 837 -17.25 -17.29 -48.74
N GLU A 838 -18.42 -16.67 -48.54
CA GLU A 838 -19.61 -17.39 -48.10
C GLU A 838 -20.20 -18.31 -49.19
N ASP A 839 -19.80 -18.14 -50.47
CA ASP A 839 -20.20 -18.98 -51.60
C ASP A 839 -19.07 -19.93 -52.05
N ALA A 840 -19.02 -21.09 -51.39
CA ALA A 840 -18.00 -22.10 -51.63
C ALA A 840 -18.05 -22.76 -53.03
N ASP A 841 -19.15 -22.63 -53.78
CA ASP A 841 -19.24 -23.18 -55.14
C ASP A 841 -18.72 -22.17 -56.17
N ASP A 842 -19.02 -20.87 -56.01
CA ASP A 842 -18.44 -19.80 -56.84
C ASP A 842 -16.91 -19.68 -56.60
N ASP A 843 -16.44 -19.89 -55.37
CA ASP A 843 -15.02 -19.92 -55.02
C ASP A 843 -14.22 -20.98 -55.77
N LYS A 844 -14.82 -22.16 -56.01
CA LYS A 844 -14.17 -23.23 -56.79
C LYS A 844 -14.01 -22.83 -58.25
N GLU A 845 -15.02 -22.16 -58.81
CA GLU A 845 -14.97 -21.66 -60.19
C GLU A 845 -13.93 -20.54 -60.32
N TRP A 846 -13.92 -19.61 -59.35
CA TRP A 846 -12.93 -18.53 -59.30
C TRP A 846 -11.50 -19.07 -59.22
N THR A 847 -11.27 -20.02 -58.32
CA THR A 847 -9.97 -20.68 -58.12
C THR A 847 -9.53 -21.44 -59.39
N ALA A 848 -10.46 -22.10 -60.08
CA ALA A 848 -10.16 -22.79 -61.34
C ALA A 848 -9.74 -21.79 -62.45
N LYS A 849 -10.41 -20.63 -62.51
CA LYS A 849 -10.13 -19.57 -63.50
C LYS A 849 -8.80 -18.85 -63.27
N HIS A 850 -8.34 -18.76 -62.02
CA HIS A 850 -7.12 -18.05 -61.64
C HIS A 850 -5.90 -18.96 -61.37
N ARG A 851 -6.05 -20.27 -61.55
CA ARG A 851 -5.00 -21.28 -61.32
C ARG A 851 -3.72 -21.08 -62.15
N ASP A 852 -3.84 -20.52 -63.36
CA ASP A 852 -2.70 -20.31 -64.26
C ASP A 852 -1.98 -18.96 -64.05
N ARG A 853 -2.37 -18.20 -63.02
CA ARG A 853 -1.73 -16.92 -62.66
C ARG A 853 -0.47 -17.18 -61.82
N THR A 854 0.61 -16.45 -62.13
CA THR A 854 1.90 -16.58 -61.44
C THR A 854 1.90 -15.81 -60.12
N ASP A 855 2.94 -15.04 -59.86
CA ASP A 855 3.12 -14.14 -58.73
C ASP A 855 2.14 -12.97 -58.66
N CYS A 856 1.21 -12.77 -59.60
CA CYS A 856 0.26 -11.66 -59.59
C CYS A 856 -1.16 -12.08 -59.95
N VAL A 857 -2.15 -11.52 -59.26
CA VAL A 857 -3.57 -11.62 -59.61
C VAL A 857 -4.24 -10.25 -59.58
N GLU A 858 -5.16 -10.00 -60.49
CA GLU A 858 -6.00 -8.79 -60.51
C GLU A 858 -7.40 -9.18 -60.04
N ILE A 859 -7.93 -8.42 -59.08
CA ILE A 859 -9.22 -8.58 -58.42
C ILE A 859 -10.10 -7.42 -58.85
N THR A 860 -11.29 -7.72 -59.34
CA THR A 860 -12.29 -6.77 -59.80
C THR A 860 -13.52 -6.79 -58.89
N THR A 861 -14.45 -5.85 -59.08
CA THR A 861 -15.71 -5.83 -58.33
C THR A 861 -16.47 -7.16 -58.40
N ASP A 862 -16.46 -7.84 -59.55
CA ASP A 862 -17.18 -9.11 -59.73
C ASP A 862 -16.53 -10.28 -58.95
N ASP A 863 -15.28 -10.10 -58.49
CA ASP A 863 -14.56 -11.12 -57.74
C ASP A 863 -14.84 -11.04 -56.22
N LEU A 864 -15.49 -9.97 -55.75
CA LEU A 864 -15.88 -9.75 -54.35
C LEU A 864 -17.37 -10.08 -54.17
N THR A 865 -17.71 -10.96 -53.23
CA THR A 865 -19.10 -11.36 -52.94
C THR A 865 -19.70 -10.51 -51.82
N GLU A 866 -21.02 -10.58 -51.60
CA GLU A 866 -21.64 -9.99 -50.39
C GLU A 866 -21.00 -10.61 -49.14
N GLY A 867 -20.45 -9.79 -48.23
CA GLY A 867 -19.69 -10.24 -47.07
C GLY A 867 -18.16 -10.18 -47.25
N ASN A 868 -17.42 -10.79 -46.31
CA ASN A 868 -15.96 -10.78 -46.33
C ASN A 868 -15.43 -11.77 -47.37
N THR A 869 -14.67 -11.27 -48.34
CA THR A 869 -13.99 -12.10 -49.35
C THR A 869 -12.48 -12.15 -49.05
N ALA A 870 -11.90 -13.33 -48.89
CA ALA A 870 -10.47 -13.52 -48.74
C ALA A 870 -9.85 -14.06 -50.03
N ILE A 871 -8.80 -13.40 -50.51
CA ILE A 871 -7.96 -13.90 -51.60
C ILE A 871 -6.71 -14.51 -51.00
N VAL A 872 -6.55 -15.81 -51.20
CA VAL A 872 -5.49 -16.61 -50.62
C VAL A 872 -4.48 -16.99 -51.68
N PHE A 873 -3.20 -16.77 -51.40
CA PHE A 873 -2.11 -17.35 -52.16
C PHE A 873 -1.50 -18.52 -51.41
N THR A 874 -1.33 -19.65 -52.10
CA THR A 874 -0.69 -20.84 -51.55
C THR A 874 0.50 -21.24 -52.42
N LEU A 875 1.65 -21.39 -51.77
CA LEU A 875 2.87 -21.96 -52.35
C LEU A 875 2.94 -23.45 -52.03
N TYR A 876 3.07 -24.28 -53.05
CA TYR A 876 3.19 -25.73 -52.95
C TYR A 876 4.63 -26.20 -53.17
N ASN A 877 5.01 -27.25 -52.46
CA ASN A 877 6.21 -28.03 -52.76
C ASN A 877 6.05 -28.78 -54.09
N ILE A 878 7.17 -29.24 -54.66
CA ILE A 878 7.16 -30.02 -55.92
C ILE A 878 6.35 -31.33 -55.78
N ASP A 879 6.24 -31.86 -54.56
CA ASP A 879 5.45 -33.05 -54.24
C ASP A 879 3.94 -32.78 -54.06
N GLY A 880 3.50 -31.52 -54.22
CA GLY A 880 2.11 -31.10 -54.09
C GLY A 880 1.65 -30.85 -52.65
N THR A 881 2.55 -30.93 -51.65
CA THR A 881 2.22 -30.53 -50.28
C THR A 881 2.26 -29.01 -50.13
N VAL A 882 1.41 -28.45 -49.27
CA VAL A 882 1.41 -27.00 -49.00
C VAL A 882 2.71 -26.65 -48.28
N HIS A 883 3.48 -25.73 -48.86
CA HIS A 883 4.68 -25.19 -48.22
C HIS A 883 4.32 -24.03 -47.30
N ALA A 884 3.56 -23.04 -47.80
CA ALA A 884 3.04 -21.93 -47.00
C ALA A 884 1.89 -21.22 -47.74
N SER A 885 1.01 -20.54 -46.99
CA SER A 885 -0.12 -19.78 -47.53
C SER A 885 -0.26 -18.42 -46.84
N HIS A 886 -0.79 -17.43 -47.55
CA HIS A 886 -1.06 -16.10 -47.03
C HIS A 886 -2.33 -15.53 -47.67
N ALA A 887 -3.17 -14.87 -46.88
CA ALA A 887 -4.46 -14.35 -47.32
C ALA A 887 -4.53 -12.83 -47.17
N VAL A 888 -5.19 -12.17 -48.12
CA VAL A 888 -5.63 -10.78 -47.99
C VAL A 888 -7.15 -10.76 -47.97
N GLU A 889 -7.70 -10.20 -46.92
CA GLU A 889 -9.14 -10.03 -46.75
C GLU A 889 -9.57 -8.68 -47.30
N PHE A 890 -10.66 -8.70 -48.08
CA PHE A 890 -11.34 -7.51 -48.58
C PHE A 890 -12.65 -7.36 -47.80
N PRO A 891 -12.68 -6.53 -46.74
CA PRO A 891 -13.89 -6.23 -46.01
C PRO A 891 -14.77 -5.27 -46.83
N GLN A 892 -16.09 -5.49 -46.79
CA GLN A 892 -17.07 -4.66 -47.48
C GLN A 892 -17.32 -3.32 -46.77
#